data_AF-A0AB34IEX3-F1
#
_entry.id   AF-A0AB34IEX3-F1
#
_cell.length_a   1.000
_cell.length_b   1.000
_cell.length_c   1.000
_cell.angle_alpha   90.00
_cell.angle_beta   90.00
_cell.angle_gamma   90.00
#
_symmetry.space_group_name_H-M   'P 1'
#
loop_
_entity.id
_entity.type
_entity.pdbx_description
1 polymer ?
#
loop_
_entity_poly.entity_id
_entity_poly.type
_entity_poly.pdbx_seq_one_letter_code
_entity_poly.pdbx_strand_id
1 'polypeptide(L)'
;MASGGPQLTAAQCDIPAALREAIADVRSDKSATNWCLAGFVGDSMALSVVGSGSGGVSQLREKLTQDGMYYGLVRTTEQIDSSSTVKFVYITFLGSAISVMRRAKISTLKGTVTEAFEPFHAEMLNATSVEEVNDEALTALLHQMFGNAVEAGGDADTMRIGQSTVRITQKNAARKGSVWSDRQKVEVAAGVEEALRDVRSDATPTNWMLSTFSGEALSLVGSGSGGAAELAARLSADGVYYGLVRLTEQIDSSATVKFVFISFLGEQLGVMQKAKMSTLKGTITETFTPFHTELINASSADEVTDAALAELVGSMFGKATEAKGDGGTTMRVGQTTVKITAKNETKQASAWSGAQKVDMPADLTAAIKDVRNDKTATNWCLAGNEGDGQQVAFLGSGGGGSAELAPLLKRNGVYYGLLRTTERIDASETVKFVFFSFLGEDVGGMRKAKVSTVKGTITEWFAPFHLEIMGATSADDISSAAVEALLAAKSGKTGDAGRSPVAVAKDSSARQPQYGGVISTHAQHSVPPEVAQAIRAVRTDAAENQPSWCLLGYDNGATPALQVVGTGKGHAEEMQPLLDSSQIMYALVRLTQLVDRSTTVKFAFISWVGDDVAPMRKAKLSTLRGEAASILAPVHTELLNVTSAADVSNSTLMRQLEGSVSIN
;
A
#
# COMPACT_ATOMS: atom_id res chain seq x y z
N MET A 1 -26.56 38.46 8.59
CA MET A 1 -26.31 37.43 9.63
C MET A 1 -26.98 36.15 9.18
N ALA A 2 -26.21 35.11 8.90
CA ALA A 2 -26.60 33.69 8.98
C ALA A 2 -25.35 32.86 8.68
N SER A 3 -24.79 32.31 9.75
CA SER A 3 -23.64 31.41 9.81
C SER A 3 -23.97 30.05 9.21
N GLY A 4 -23.25 29.63 8.16
CA GLY A 4 -23.29 28.26 7.63
C GLY A 4 -21.94 27.59 7.84
N GLY A 5 -21.89 26.63 8.78
CA GLY A 5 -20.67 25.98 9.24
C GLY A 5 -19.99 25.06 8.20
N PRO A 6 -18.73 24.67 8.44
CA PRO A 6 -17.93 23.91 7.49
C PRO A 6 -18.35 22.42 7.45
N GLN A 7 -18.62 21.87 6.27
CA GLN A 7 -18.86 20.43 6.05
C GLN A 7 -17.51 19.71 5.85
N LEU A 8 -17.28 18.66 6.64
CA LEU A 8 -16.05 17.88 6.76
C LEU A 8 -15.90 16.87 5.60
N THR A 9 -14.85 17.01 4.80
CA THR A 9 -14.35 16.01 3.84
C THR A 9 -13.47 14.97 4.55
N ALA A 10 -13.32 13.77 3.95
CA ALA A 10 -12.37 12.76 4.41
C ALA A 10 -10.94 13.32 4.35
N ALA A 11 -10.47 13.82 5.47
CA ALA A 11 -9.17 14.47 5.57
C ALA A 11 -8.07 13.42 5.46
N GLN A 12 -7.28 13.47 4.38
CA GLN A 12 -5.86 13.25 4.56
C GLN A 12 -5.46 14.20 5.70
N CYS A 13 -4.98 13.65 6.81
CA CYS A 13 -4.40 14.46 7.88
C CYS A 13 -3.23 15.22 7.26
N ASP A 14 -3.48 16.46 6.83
CA ASP A 14 -2.45 17.31 6.26
C ASP A 14 -1.46 17.59 7.38
N ILE A 15 -0.24 17.07 7.20
CA ILE A 15 0.84 17.32 8.14
C ILE A 15 1.22 18.79 7.95
N PRO A 16 1.03 19.67 8.95
CA PRO A 16 1.29 21.09 8.77
C PRO A 16 2.78 21.33 8.47
N ALA A 17 3.10 22.33 7.64
CA ALA A 17 4.48 22.75 7.41
C ALA A 17 5.20 23.07 8.74
N ALA A 18 4.51 23.76 9.65
CA ALA A 18 4.99 24.06 10.99
C ALA A 18 5.37 22.80 11.81
N LEU A 19 4.67 21.68 11.60
CA LEU A 19 5.02 20.43 12.27
C LEU A 19 6.31 19.83 11.69
N ARG A 20 6.48 19.84 10.37
CA ARG A 20 7.72 19.39 9.73
C ARG A 20 8.93 20.23 10.16
N GLU A 21 8.75 21.54 10.27
CA GLU A 21 9.77 22.46 10.80
C GLU A 21 10.12 22.14 12.25
N ALA A 22 9.11 21.98 13.12
CA ALA A 22 9.34 21.63 14.53
C ALA A 22 10.07 20.28 14.70
N ILE A 23 9.75 19.29 13.86
CA ILE A 23 10.44 17.98 13.85
C ILE A 23 11.89 18.14 13.38
N ALA A 24 12.12 18.92 12.31
CA ALA A 24 13.47 19.19 11.82
C ALA A 24 14.33 19.92 12.88
N ASP A 25 13.73 20.84 13.63
CA ASP A 25 14.40 21.53 14.74
C ASP A 25 14.80 20.56 15.86
N VAL A 26 13.91 19.65 16.27
CA VAL A 26 14.25 18.62 17.28
C VAL A 26 15.39 17.72 16.81
N ARG A 27 15.45 17.42 15.50
CA ARG A 27 16.51 16.58 14.91
C ARG A 27 17.84 17.29 14.73
N SER A 28 17.84 18.62 14.68
CA SER A 28 19.04 19.41 14.43
C SER A 28 19.86 19.53 15.70
N ASP A 29 21.07 18.95 15.72
CA ASP A 29 22.04 19.10 16.83
C ASP A 29 22.46 20.56 17.08
N LYS A 30 22.16 21.45 16.12
CA LYS A 30 22.41 22.89 16.23
C LYS A 30 21.27 23.65 16.92
N SER A 31 20.11 23.02 17.04
CA SER A 31 18.94 23.62 17.69
C SER A 31 18.92 23.30 19.17
N ALA A 32 18.57 24.29 20.00
CA ALA A 32 18.29 24.07 21.42
C ALA A 32 16.97 23.30 21.63
N THR A 33 16.10 23.24 20.63
CA THR A 33 14.83 22.51 20.67
C THR A 33 15.10 21.01 20.81
N ASN A 34 14.60 20.40 21.89
CA ASN A 34 14.74 18.98 22.17
C ASN A 34 13.39 18.27 22.32
N TRP A 35 12.27 18.98 22.14
CA TRP A 35 10.98 18.34 21.96
C TRP A 35 10.05 19.15 21.06
N CYS A 36 9.11 18.45 20.42
CA CYS A 36 7.95 19.04 19.77
C CYS A 36 6.72 18.16 20.03
N LEU A 37 5.54 18.77 19.99
CA LEU A 37 4.26 18.14 20.26
C LEU A 37 3.23 18.62 19.25
N ALA A 38 2.57 17.67 18.59
CA ALA A 38 1.40 17.89 17.76
C ALA A 38 0.17 17.30 18.45
N GLY A 39 -1.01 17.82 18.14
CA GLY A 39 -2.26 17.29 18.68
C GLY A 39 -3.46 17.71 17.86
N PHE A 40 -4.54 16.96 18.07
CA PHE A 40 -5.87 17.25 17.52
C PHE A 40 -6.62 18.14 18.52
N VAL A 41 -6.51 19.46 18.33
CA VAL A 41 -7.00 20.46 19.28
C VAL A 41 -8.51 20.69 19.12
N GLY A 42 -9.25 20.62 20.23
CA GLY A 42 -10.72 20.78 20.24
C GLY A 42 -11.43 19.73 19.37
N ASP A 43 -12.62 20.01 18.85
CA ASP A 43 -13.37 19.04 18.03
C ASP A 43 -12.83 18.86 16.59
N SER A 44 -11.70 19.48 16.27
CA SER A 44 -11.08 19.43 14.94
C SER A 44 -10.33 18.12 14.70
N MET A 45 -10.51 17.54 13.51
CA MET A 45 -9.68 16.45 12.99
C MET A 45 -8.42 16.95 12.27
N ALA A 46 -8.09 18.24 12.39
CA ALA A 46 -6.85 18.80 11.85
C ALA A 46 -5.72 18.72 12.89
N LEU A 47 -4.59 18.16 12.49
CA LEU A 47 -3.39 18.12 13.31
C LEU A 47 -2.74 19.51 13.37
N SER A 48 -2.29 19.93 14.55
CA SER A 48 -1.61 21.21 14.73
C SER A 48 -0.46 21.08 15.72
N VAL A 49 0.53 21.97 15.63
CA VAL A 49 1.63 22.05 16.61
C VAL A 49 1.08 22.66 17.89
N VAL A 50 1.18 21.92 18.98
CA VAL A 50 0.75 22.31 20.33
C VAL A 50 1.88 23.01 21.07
N GLY A 51 3.13 22.60 20.82
CA GLY A 51 4.30 23.26 21.38
C GLY A 51 5.62 22.64 20.91
N SER A 52 6.70 23.37 21.17
CA SER A 52 8.08 22.92 21.04
C SER A 52 8.94 23.67 22.04
N GLY A 53 10.11 23.12 22.39
CA GLY A 53 10.99 23.75 23.35
C GLY A 53 12.24 22.94 23.68
N SER A 54 12.95 23.38 24.71
CA SER A 54 14.23 22.82 25.18
C SER A 54 14.15 22.15 26.56
N GLY A 55 12.96 22.09 27.16
CA GLY A 55 12.73 21.49 28.48
C GLY A 55 12.44 19.99 28.49
N GLY A 56 12.69 19.27 27.39
CA GLY A 56 12.52 17.81 27.29
C GLY A 56 11.09 17.33 27.51
N VAL A 57 10.96 16.07 27.94
CA VAL A 57 9.64 15.44 28.18
C VAL A 57 8.87 16.12 29.32
N SER A 58 9.56 16.66 30.32
CA SER A 58 8.95 17.42 31.42
C SER A 58 8.17 18.64 30.92
N GLN A 59 8.74 19.44 30.00
CA GLN A 59 8.03 20.58 29.41
C GLN A 59 6.94 20.14 28.41
N LEU A 60 7.17 19.05 27.66
CA LEU A 60 6.16 18.46 26.79
C LEU A 60 4.92 18.03 27.59
N ARG A 61 5.13 17.38 28.73
CA ARG A 61 4.08 16.87 29.63
C ARG A 61 3.11 17.96 30.08
N GLU A 62 3.61 19.16 30.37
CA GLU A 62 2.78 20.32 30.76
C GLU A 62 1.75 20.72 29.70
N LYS A 63 1.93 20.29 28.45
CA LYS A 63 1.02 20.57 27.33
C LYS A 63 -0.01 19.47 27.09
N LEU A 64 0.08 18.34 27.80
CA LEU A 64 -0.85 17.24 27.67
C LEU A 64 -2.13 17.50 28.49
N THR A 65 -3.28 17.20 27.89
CA THR A 65 -4.57 17.25 28.56
C THR A 65 -5.28 15.91 28.46
N GLN A 66 -6.06 15.55 29.48
CA GLN A 66 -6.76 14.26 29.53
C GLN A 66 -7.87 14.11 28.49
N ASP A 67 -8.32 15.20 27.86
CA ASP A 67 -9.31 15.23 26.77
C ASP A 67 -8.68 15.34 25.38
N GLY A 68 -7.35 15.25 25.28
CA GLY A 68 -6.58 15.46 24.06
C GLY A 68 -5.74 14.26 23.64
N MET A 69 -5.46 14.20 22.33
CA MET A 69 -4.63 13.16 21.73
C MET A 69 -3.42 13.84 21.09
N TYR A 70 -2.23 13.41 21.50
CA TYR A 70 -0.99 14.10 21.20
C TYR A 70 0.08 13.15 20.68
N TYR A 71 0.95 13.71 19.85
CA TYR A 71 2.07 13.05 19.20
C TYR A 71 3.30 13.90 19.39
N GLY A 72 4.27 13.36 20.11
CA GLY A 72 5.46 14.09 20.51
C GLY A 72 6.73 13.43 20.00
N LEU A 73 7.76 14.22 19.76
CA LEU A 73 9.12 13.74 19.56
C LEU A 73 10.00 14.39 20.59
N VAL A 74 10.72 13.57 21.36
CA VAL A 74 11.69 14.04 22.35
C VAL A 74 13.07 13.55 21.94
N ARG A 75 14.01 14.49 21.83
CA ARG A 75 15.44 14.21 21.72
C ARG A 75 16.02 14.17 23.13
N THR A 76 16.62 13.04 23.48
CA THR A 76 17.38 12.87 24.72
C THR A 76 18.78 12.35 24.42
N THR A 77 19.68 12.51 25.39
CA THR A 77 21.06 12.02 25.28
C THR A 77 21.27 10.95 26.32
N GLU A 78 21.56 9.73 25.88
CA GLU A 78 21.84 8.60 26.75
C GLU A 78 23.36 8.47 26.91
N GLN A 79 23.86 8.47 28.15
CA GLN A 79 25.27 8.16 28.44
C GLN A 79 25.42 6.67 28.72
N ILE A 80 26.11 5.96 27.83
CA ILE A 80 26.49 4.57 28.02
C ILE A 80 28.02 4.51 27.97
N ASP A 81 28.64 3.99 29.03
CA ASP A 81 30.09 3.73 29.11
C ASP A 81 30.98 4.93 28.68
N SER A 82 30.67 6.13 29.18
CA SER A 82 31.34 7.40 28.87
C SER A 82 31.15 7.93 27.44
N SER A 83 30.20 7.38 26.67
CA SER A 83 29.79 7.87 25.34
C SER A 83 28.35 8.37 25.39
N SER A 84 28.12 9.61 24.95
CA SER A 84 26.79 10.18 24.81
C SER A 84 26.24 9.88 23.41
N THR A 85 25.11 9.18 23.32
CA THR A 85 24.39 8.99 22.05
C THR A 85 23.05 9.68 22.08
N VAL A 86 22.74 10.40 21.00
CA VAL A 86 21.45 11.08 20.84
C VAL A 86 20.39 10.04 20.47
N LYS A 87 19.28 10.05 21.19
CA LYS A 87 18.12 9.20 20.97
C LYS A 87 16.89 10.06 20.73
N PHE A 88 16.00 9.55 19.89
CA PHE A 88 14.72 10.17 19.57
C PHE A 88 13.63 9.23 20.05
N VAL A 89 12.79 9.71 20.96
CA VAL A 89 11.66 8.96 21.50
C VAL A 89 10.39 9.57 20.96
N TYR A 90 9.64 8.78 20.21
CA TYR A 90 8.32 9.15 19.73
C TYR A 90 7.28 8.79 20.81
N ILE A 91 6.38 9.71 21.10
CA ILE A 91 5.39 9.59 22.16
C ILE A 91 4.01 9.70 21.54
N THR A 92 3.17 8.69 21.73
CA THR A 92 1.72 8.80 21.47
C THR A 92 0.99 8.86 22.80
N PHE A 93 0.35 9.98 23.08
CA PHE A 93 -0.49 10.18 24.25
C PHE A 93 -1.96 10.20 23.86
N LEU A 94 -2.78 9.47 24.61
CA LEU A 94 -4.22 9.41 24.45
C LEU A 94 -4.88 9.66 25.81
N GLY A 95 -5.37 10.88 26.03
CA GLY A 95 -6.02 11.21 27.28
C GLY A 95 -7.25 10.33 27.57
N SER A 96 -7.36 9.89 28.83
CA SER A 96 -8.44 9.02 29.32
C SER A 96 -9.85 9.59 29.15
N ALA A 97 -10.00 10.92 29.11
CA ALA A 97 -11.28 11.61 28.97
C ALA A 97 -11.73 11.80 27.51
N ILE A 98 -11.01 11.24 26.52
CA ILE A 98 -11.44 11.29 25.12
C ILE A 98 -12.59 10.32 24.86
N SER A 99 -13.64 10.83 24.22
CA SER A 99 -14.78 10.00 23.78
C SER A 99 -14.35 8.90 22.81
N VAL A 100 -14.96 7.73 22.95
CA VAL A 100 -14.67 6.53 22.12
C VAL A 100 -14.75 6.85 20.62
N MET A 101 -15.76 7.61 20.19
CA MET A 101 -15.93 8.02 18.79
C MET A 101 -14.79 8.89 18.28
N ARG A 102 -14.31 9.85 19.09
CA ARG A 102 -13.19 10.72 18.70
C ARG A 102 -11.88 9.94 18.65
N ARG A 103 -11.65 9.05 19.62
CA ARG A 103 -10.53 8.11 19.66
C ARG A 103 -10.50 7.22 18.41
N ALA A 104 -11.64 6.65 18.02
CA ALA A 104 -11.77 5.82 16.82
C ALA A 104 -11.47 6.59 15.53
N LYS A 105 -11.93 7.84 15.41
CA LYS A 105 -11.62 8.68 14.23
C LYS A 105 -10.15 9.01 14.13
N ILE A 106 -9.52 9.41 15.24
CA ILE A 106 -8.11 9.81 15.22
C ILE A 106 -7.18 8.59 15.09
N SER A 107 -7.57 7.41 15.60
CA SER A 107 -6.76 6.19 15.44
C SER A 107 -6.53 5.84 13.95
N THR A 108 -7.48 6.17 13.07
CA THR A 108 -7.33 6.00 11.61
C THR A 108 -6.19 6.83 11.02
N LEU A 109 -5.87 7.98 11.64
CA LEU A 109 -4.84 8.92 11.19
C LEU A 109 -3.46 8.62 11.76
N LYS A 110 -3.37 7.77 12.80
CA LYS A 110 -2.14 7.49 13.54
C LYS A 110 -0.97 7.10 12.64
N GLY A 111 -1.20 6.23 11.65
CA GLY A 111 -0.13 5.78 10.74
C GLY A 111 0.49 6.95 9.97
N THR A 112 -0.33 7.82 9.40
CA THR A 112 0.13 9.01 8.66
C THR A 112 0.87 10.01 9.58
N VAL A 113 0.40 10.18 10.81
CA VAL A 113 1.08 11.05 11.78
C VAL A 113 2.42 10.45 12.22
N THR A 114 2.46 9.15 12.56
CA THR A 114 3.70 8.45 12.94
C THR A 114 4.75 8.52 11.85
N GLU A 115 4.37 8.30 10.58
CA GLU A 115 5.28 8.40 9.42
C GLU A 115 5.93 9.79 9.33
N ALA A 116 5.21 10.86 9.68
CA ALA A 116 5.77 12.21 9.70
C ALA A 116 6.85 12.43 10.79
N PHE A 117 6.79 11.65 11.87
CA PHE A 117 7.76 11.71 12.97
C PHE A 117 8.94 10.73 12.79
N GLU A 118 8.93 9.85 11.79
CA GLU A 118 10.03 8.95 11.50
C GLU A 118 11.27 9.67 10.95
N PRO A 119 12.50 9.16 11.20
CA PRO A 119 12.84 7.98 12.02
C PRO A 119 12.98 8.31 13.52
N PHE A 120 12.61 7.39 14.42
CA PHE A 120 12.85 7.48 15.86
C PHE A 120 13.47 6.17 16.39
N HIS A 121 14.09 6.22 17.57
CA HIS A 121 14.82 5.10 18.17
C HIS A 121 13.94 4.25 19.09
N ALA A 122 13.00 4.89 19.78
CA ALA A 122 12.07 4.23 20.69
C ALA A 122 10.69 4.85 20.53
N GLU A 123 9.66 4.06 20.80
CA GLU A 123 8.26 4.50 20.77
C GLU A 123 7.58 4.20 22.10
N MET A 124 7.04 5.25 22.72
CA MET A 124 6.18 5.16 23.89
C MET A 124 4.72 5.23 23.44
N LEU A 125 4.07 4.06 23.39
CA LEU A 125 2.65 3.93 23.10
C LEU A 125 1.81 3.91 24.37
N ASN A 126 0.54 4.29 24.24
CA ASN A 126 -0.51 4.06 25.23
C ASN A 126 -0.33 4.82 26.55
N ALA A 127 0.39 5.95 26.54
CA ALA A 127 0.35 6.87 27.66
C ALA A 127 -1.08 7.43 27.75
N THR A 128 -1.79 7.04 28.81
CA THR A 128 -3.21 7.38 29.03
C THR A 128 -3.43 8.37 30.15
N SER A 129 -2.43 8.49 31.02
CA SER A 129 -2.35 9.49 32.08
C SER A 129 -1.14 10.41 31.87
N VAL A 130 -1.28 11.69 32.20
CA VAL A 130 -0.20 12.68 32.04
C VAL A 130 1.01 12.30 32.92
N GLU A 131 0.76 11.57 34.00
CA GLU A 131 1.75 11.03 34.93
C GLU A 131 2.64 9.96 34.28
N GLU A 132 2.16 9.24 33.27
CA GLU A 132 2.93 8.24 32.53
C GLU A 132 3.99 8.86 31.61
N VAL A 133 3.85 10.14 31.25
CA VAL A 133 4.78 10.85 30.36
C VAL A 133 5.80 11.63 31.19
N ASN A 134 6.84 10.94 31.67
CA ASN A 134 7.89 11.53 32.50
C ASN A 134 9.30 11.04 32.11
N ASP A 135 10.32 11.64 32.71
CA ASP A 135 11.73 11.34 32.45
C ASP A 135 12.10 9.90 32.88
N GLU A 136 11.51 9.39 33.97
CA GLU A 136 11.73 8.02 34.45
C GLU A 136 11.20 6.98 33.46
N ALA A 137 10.00 7.19 32.91
CA ALA A 137 9.35 6.34 31.92
C ALA A 137 10.17 6.29 30.62
N LEU A 138 10.64 7.46 30.17
CA LEU A 138 11.45 7.59 28.97
C LEU A 138 12.82 6.92 29.14
N THR A 139 13.46 7.12 30.30
CA THR A 139 14.73 6.47 30.63
C THR A 139 14.58 4.97 30.75
N ALA A 140 13.52 4.49 31.40
CA ALA A 140 13.21 3.06 31.50
C ALA A 140 13.03 2.41 30.13
N LEU A 141 12.29 3.07 29.23
CA LEU A 141 12.09 2.60 27.85
C LEU A 141 13.43 2.49 27.11
N LEU A 142 14.30 3.49 27.23
CA LEU A 142 15.62 3.49 26.58
C LEU A 142 16.55 2.43 27.17
N HIS A 143 16.65 2.32 28.49
CA HIS A 143 17.43 1.28 29.15
C HIS A 143 16.96 -0.12 28.76
N GLN A 144 15.66 -0.33 28.59
CA GLN A 144 15.15 -1.63 28.15
C GLN A 144 15.54 -1.95 26.70
N MET A 145 15.57 -0.93 25.83
CA MET A 145 15.88 -1.11 24.40
C MET A 145 17.38 -1.11 24.10
N PHE A 146 18.18 -0.38 24.89
CA PHE A 146 19.58 -0.07 24.61
C PHE A 146 20.53 -0.31 25.79
N GLY A 147 20.02 -0.59 26.98
CA GLY A 147 20.84 -0.85 28.16
C GLY A 147 21.59 -2.17 28.03
N ASN A 148 22.90 -2.13 28.27
CA ASN A 148 23.71 -3.33 28.45
C ASN A 148 23.30 -4.01 29.76
N ALA A 149 23.10 -5.33 29.74
CA ALA A 149 22.94 -6.12 30.96
C ALA A 149 24.19 -5.97 31.85
N VAL A 150 24.11 -5.13 32.87
CA VAL A 150 25.12 -5.07 33.93
C VAL A 150 24.76 -6.15 34.94
N GLU A 151 25.52 -7.24 34.94
CA GLU A 151 26.26 -7.77 36.10
C GLU A 151 26.73 -9.21 35.87
N ALA A 152 28.05 -9.40 35.76
CA ALA A 152 28.85 -10.34 36.55
C ALA A 152 30.32 -10.12 36.21
N GLY A 153 31.12 -9.77 37.23
CA GLY A 153 32.45 -9.20 37.10
C GLY A 153 33.50 -10.05 36.37
N GLY A 154 34.52 -9.34 35.88
CA GLY A 154 35.74 -9.93 35.34
C GLY A 154 36.53 -8.90 34.55
N ASP A 155 37.68 -8.52 35.08
CA ASP A 155 38.72 -7.68 34.47
C ASP A 155 38.83 -7.85 32.95
N ALA A 156 38.75 -6.74 32.21
CA ALA A 156 39.29 -6.67 30.86
C ALA A 156 39.80 -5.26 30.58
N ASP A 157 41.12 -5.12 30.73
CA ASP A 157 41.91 -3.97 30.30
C ASP A 157 41.50 -3.48 28.91
N THR A 158 41.15 -2.20 28.81
CA THR A 158 40.95 -1.51 27.54
C THR A 158 42.00 -0.43 27.36
N MET A 159 42.76 -0.51 26.27
CA MET A 159 43.65 0.57 25.82
C MET A 159 42.94 1.44 24.77
N ARG A 160 43.06 2.77 24.90
CA ARG A 160 42.50 3.77 23.97
C ARG A 160 43.49 4.12 22.86
N ILE A 161 43.01 4.19 21.61
CA ILE A 161 43.68 4.91 20.52
C ILE A 161 42.63 5.84 19.88
N GLY A 162 42.77 7.16 20.11
CA GLY A 162 41.84 8.17 19.58
C GLY A 162 40.42 8.08 20.18
N GLN A 163 39.40 8.40 19.37
CA GLN A 163 37.98 8.40 19.78
C GLN A 163 37.34 7.01 19.90
N SER A 164 38.12 5.94 20.00
CA SER A 164 37.58 4.57 20.08
C SER A 164 38.33 3.72 21.10
N THR A 165 37.56 3.14 22.02
CA THR A 165 38.03 2.13 22.98
C THR A 165 37.79 0.75 22.36
N VAL A 166 38.85 -0.03 22.16
CA VAL A 166 38.75 -1.41 21.63
C VAL A 166 39.00 -2.40 22.76
N ARG A 167 38.01 -3.25 23.08
CA ARG A 167 38.23 -4.46 23.89
C ARG A 167 38.89 -5.52 23.00
N ILE A 168 40.06 -6.00 23.40
CA ILE A 168 40.68 -7.15 22.75
C ILE A 168 39.97 -8.40 23.28
N THR A 169 39.08 -8.97 22.49
CA THR A 169 38.62 -10.35 22.66
C THR A 169 39.03 -11.17 21.45
N GLN A 170 39.54 -12.37 21.74
CA GLN A 170 40.19 -13.28 20.81
C GLN A 170 39.30 -13.57 19.58
N LYS A 171 39.87 -13.39 18.38
CA LYS A 171 39.21 -13.59 17.09
C LYS A 171 38.69 -15.02 16.92
N ASN A 172 37.38 -15.20 17.07
CA ASN A 172 36.55 -16.08 16.23
C ASN A 172 35.07 -16.01 16.69
N ALA A 173 34.34 -14.98 16.25
CA ALA A 173 32.88 -14.99 16.18
C ALA A 173 32.41 -13.96 15.16
N ALA A 174 31.39 -14.31 14.37
CA ALA A 174 30.85 -13.49 13.28
C ALA A 174 30.43 -12.09 13.76
N ARG A 175 30.76 -11.07 12.96
CA ARG A 175 30.28 -9.70 13.18
C ARG A 175 28.75 -9.69 13.09
N LYS A 176 28.07 -9.39 14.20
CA LYS A 176 26.62 -9.15 14.22
C LYS A 176 26.27 -7.94 13.36
N GLY A 177 25.22 -8.11 12.56
CA GLY A 177 24.63 -7.06 11.73
C GLY A 177 24.00 -5.92 12.56
N SER A 178 23.58 -4.89 11.85
CA SER A 178 22.91 -3.68 12.36
C SER A 178 21.88 -3.99 13.46
N VAL A 179 21.89 -3.18 14.52
CA VAL A 179 21.05 -3.27 15.74
C VAL A 179 19.53 -3.15 15.45
N TRP A 180 19.11 -2.98 14.20
CA TRP A 180 17.70 -2.91 13.81
C TRP A 180 17.06 -4.27 13.46
N SER A 181 17.81 -5.37 13.34
CA SER A 181 17.29 -6.61 12.74
C SER A 181 17.17 -7.84 13.66
N ASP A 182 17.27 -7.70 14.98
CA ASP A 182 16.83 -8.75 15.91
C ASP A 182 15.65 -8.21 16.72
N ARG A 183 14.47 -8.14 16.09
CA ARG A 183 13.20 -7.98 16.82
C ARG A 183 13.11 -9.13 17.82
N GLN A 184 12.89 -8.81 19.09
CA GLN A 184 12.75 -9.81 20.15
C GLN A 184 11.66 -10.82 19.74
N LYS A 185 12.04 -12.08 19.54
CA LYS A 185 11.11 -13.14 19.17
C LYS A 185 10.20 -13.41 20.36
N VAL A 186 8.91 -13.12 20.20
CA VAL A 186 7.88 -13.51 21.17
C VAL A 186 7.52 -14.96 20.87
N GLU A 187 7.65 -15.83 21.86
CA GLU A 187 7.18 -17.22 21.74
C GLU A 187 5.65 -17.23 21.73
N VAL A 188 5.04 -17.87 20.74
CA VAL A 188 3.58 -17.96 20.59
C VAL A 188 3.17 -19.39 20.90
N ALA A 189 2.33 -19.58 21.92
CA ALA A 189 1.81 -20.89 22.27
C ALA A 189 0.89 -21.42 21.17
N ALA A 190 0.93 -22.72 20.89
CA ALA A 190 0.17 -23.37 19.81
C ALA A 190 -1.35 -23.05 19.85
N GLY A 191 -1.93 -22.94 21.06
CA GLY A 191 -3.35 -22.59 21.21
C GLY A 191 -3.73 -21.21 20.66
N VAL A 192 -2.78 -20.27 20.58
CA VAL A 192 -3.00 -18.94 19.97
C VAL A 192 -3.11 -19.08 18.45
N GLU A 193 -2.23 -19.86 17.82
CA GLU A 193 -2.25 -20.09 16.37
C GLU A 193 -3.51 -20.84 15.92
N GLU A 194 -3.93 -21.84 16.71
CA GLU A 194 -5.16 -22.59 16.48
C GLU A 194 -6.39 -21.68 16.55
N ALA A 195 -6.50 -20.85 17.59
CA ALA A 195 -7.60 -19.90 17.73
C ALA A 195 -7.61 -18.83 16.64
N LEU A 196 -6.44 -18.37 16.18
CA LEU A 196 -6.35 -17.42 15.05
C LEU A 196 -6.82 -18.04 13.73
N ARG A 197 -6.47 -19.31 13.47
CA ARG A 197 -6.98 -20.04 12.31
C ARG A 197 -8.49 -20.23 12.39
N ASP A 198 -9.00 -20.52 13.59
CA ASP A 198 -10.43 -20.72 13.83
C ASP A 198 -11.24 -19.44 13.59
N VAL A 199 -10.84 -18.30 14.17
CA VAL A 199 -11.51 -17.00 13.94
C VAL A 199 -11.54 -16.60 12.47
N ARG A 200 -10.52 -16.97 11.69
CA ARG A 200 -10.43 -16.66 10.25
C ARG A 200 -11.23 -17.62 9.37
N SER A 201 -11.68 -18.75 9.91
CA SER A 201 -12.44 -19.75 9.17
C SER A 201 -13.91 -19.34 9.08
N ASP A 202 -14.46 -19.32 7.87
CA ASP A 202 -15.91 -19.16 7.69
C ASP A 202 -16.68 -20.44 8.07
N ALA A 203 -15.98 -21.56 8.27
CA ALA A 203 -16.58 -22.85 8.60
C ALA A 203 -16.94 -22.99 10.09
N THR A 204 -16.46 -22.10 10.95
CA THR A 204 -16.72 -22.15 12.39
C THR A 204 -17.48 -20.91 12.87
N PRO A 205 -18.30 -21.04 13.93
CA PRO A 205 -19.03 -19.91 14.50
C PRO A 205 -18.11 -18.97 15.30
N THR A 206 -16.84 -19.34 15.49
CA THR A 206 -15.87 -18.55 16.25
C THR A 206 -15.63 -17.23 15.57
N ASN A 207 -15.94 -16.13 16.26
CA ASN A 207 -15.81 -14.78 15.74
C ASN A 207 -14.92 -13.89 16.61
N TRP A 208 -14.31 -14.42 17.68
CA TRP A 208 -13.28 -13.71 18.41
C TRP A 208 -12.27 -14.66 19.06
N MET A 209 -11.06 -14.17 19.29
CA MET A 209 -10.07 -14.78 20.17
C MET A 209 -9.30 -13.71 20.94
N LEU A 210 -8.78 -14.09 22.12
CA LEU A 210 -8.03 -13.23 23.02
C LEU A 210 -6.82 -13.98 23.58
N SER A 211 -5.67 -13.33 23.58
CA SER A 211 -4.43 -13.82 24.17
C SER A 211 -3.85 -12.82 25.17
N THR A 212 -3.00 -13.33 26.05
CA THR A 212 -2.25 -12.56 27.05
C THR A 212 -0.85 -13.16 27.23
N PHE A 213 0.01 -12.43 27.91
CA PHE A 213 1.33 -12.94 28.28
C PHE A 213 1.26 -13.83 29.51
N SER A 214 1.74 -15.06 29.37
CA SER A 214 2.03 -15.96 30.49
C SER A 214 3.54 -16.14 30.57
N GLY A 215 4.20 -15.33 31.40
CA GLY A 215 5.66 -15.23 31.40
C GLY A 215 6.15 -14.41 30.19
N GLU A 216 6.99 -15.02 29.34
CA GLU A 216 7.50 -14.40 28.10
C GLU A 216 6.76 -14.86 26.84
N ALA A 217 5.86 -15.86 26.96
CA ALA A 217 5.12 -16.43 25.85
C ALA A 217 3.70 -15.86 25.76
N LEU A 218 3.23 -15.69 24.53
CA LEU A 218 1.85 -15.33 24.22
C LEU A 218 0.95 -16.57 24.31
N SER A 219 -0.03 -16.54 25.20
CA SER A 219 -0.91 -17.65 25.53
C SER A 219 -2.38 -17.30 25.32
N LEU A 220 -3.20 -18.29 24.94
CA LEU A 220 -4.62 -18.09 24.68
C LEU A 220 -5.37 -17.88 26.01
N VAL A 221 -6.16 -16.81 26.11
CA VAL A 221 -7.08 -16.55 27.21
C VAL A 221 -8.46 -17.15 26.91
N GLY A 222 -8.91 -17.05 25.66
CA GLY A 222 -10.14 -17.67 25.20
C GLY A 222 -10.48 -17.35 23.75
N SER A 223 -11.49 -18.05 23.24
CA SER A 223 -12.14 -17.81 21.95
C SER A 223 -13.63 -18.12 22.06
N GLY A 224 -14.43 -17.60 21.13
CA GLY A 224 -15.87 -17.80 21.17
C GLY A 224 -16.63 -17.16 20.00
N SER A 225 -17.95 -17.15 20.12
CA SER A 225 -18.89 -16.67 19.09
C SER A 225 -19.74 -15.47 19.53
N GLY A 226 -19.55 -14.98 20.75
CA GLY A 226 -20.27 -13.83 21.32
C GLY A 226 -19.71 -12.46 20.96
N GLY A 227 -18.83 -12.36 19.95
CA GLY A 227 -18.32 -11.08 19.44
C GLY A 227 -17.44 -10.31 20.42
N ALA A 228 -17.37 -8.99 20.21
CA ALA A 228 -16.52 -8.11 21.03
C ALA A 228 -17.00 -8.02 22.48
N ALA A 229 -18.32 -8.11 22.74
CA ALA A 229 -18.85 -8.10 24.10
C ALA A 229 -18.35 -9.30 24.94
N GLU A 230 -18.31 -10.50 24.36
CA GLU A 230 -17.81 -11.69 25.06
C GLU A 230 -16.28 -11.66 25.26
N LEU A 231 -15.55 -11.07 24.31
CA LEU A 231 -14.12 -10.79 24.45
C LEU A 231 -13.87 -9.79 25.59
N ALA A 232 -14.61 -8.66 25.59
CA ALA A 232 -14.44 -7.58 26.56
C ALA A 232 -14.69 -8.01 28.01
N ALA A 233 -15.62 -8.94 28.21
CA ALA A 233 -15.88 -9.55 29.52
C ALA A 233 -14.68 -10.30 30.12
N ARG A 234 -13.66 -10.62 29.30
CA ARG A 234 -12.41 -11.28 29.74
C ARG A 234 -11.23 -10.32 29.90
N LEU A 235 -11.42 -9.03 29.65
CA LEU A 235 -10.42 -7.99 29.86
C LEU A 235 -10.37 -7.59 31.34
N SER A 236 -9.17 -7.28 31.83
CA SER A 236 -8.93 -6.82 33.20
C SER A 236 -8.12 -5.53 33.18
N ALA A 237 -8.35 -4.65 34.15
CA ALA A 237 -7.68 -3.35 34.22
C ALA A 237 -6.18 -3.46 34.55
N ASP A 238 -5.70 -4.61 35.03
CA ASP A 238 -4.30 -4.92 35.35
C ASP A 238 -3.63 -5.84 34.32
N GLY A 239 -4.34 -6.18 33.23
CA GLY A 239 -3.86 -7.10 32.21
C GLY A 239 -3.50 -6.44 30.88
N VAL A 240 -2.68 -7.16 30.12
CA VAL A 240 -2.34 -6.84 28.72
C VAL A 240 -2.96 -7.92 27.85
N TYR A 241 -3.72 -7.51 26.85
CA TYR A 241 -4.42 -8.46 25.98
C TYR A 241 -4.30 -8.10 24.52
N TYR A 242 -4.22 -9.13 23.68
CA TYR A 242 -4.22 -9.02 22.23
C TYR A 242 -5.31 -9.92 21.66
N GLY A 243 -6.17 -9.38 20.82
CA GLY A 243 -7.32 -10.12 20.31
C GLY A 243 -7.57 -9.89 18.84
N LEU A 244 -8.32 -10.81 18.24
CA LEU A 244 -8.84 -10.66 16.89
C LEU A 244 -10.35 -10.86 16.93
N VAL A 245 -11.11 -9.91 16.40
CA VAL A 245 -12.57 -10.00 16.28
C VAL A 245 -12.96 -9.99 14.80
N ARG A 246 -13.80 -10.95 14.42
CA ARG A 246 -14.45 -11.08 13.13
C ARG A 246 -15.83 -10.41 13.20
N LEU A 247 -16.04 -9.42 12.37
CA LEU A 247 -17.32 -8.73 12.20
C LEU A 247 -17.90 -9.12 10.84
N THR A 248 -19.19 -9.46 10.82
CA THR A 248 -19.93 -9.70 9.58
C THR A 248 -20.86 -8.52 9.34
N GLU A 249 -20.59 -7.75 8.28
CA GLU A 249 -21.45 -6.65 7.86
C GLU A 249 -22.35 -7.12 6.72
N GLN A 250 -23.67 -7.01 6.91
CA GLN A 250 -24.63 -7.24 5.83
C GLN A 250 -24.86 -5.93 5.08
N ILE A 251 -24.45 -5.91 3.82
CA ILE A 251 -24.69 -4.79 2.90
C ILE A 251 -25.50 -5.37 1.74
N ASP A 252 -26.73 -4.89 1.57
CA ASP A 252 -27.60 -5.18 0.41
C ASP A 252 -27.64 -6.67 0.01
N SER A 253 -27.88 -7.54 1.01
CA SER A 253 -27.97 -9.02 0.88
C SER A 253 -26.64 -9.78 0.67
N SER A 254 -25.50 -9.10 0.77
CA SER A 254 -24.15 -9.70 0.80
C SER A 254 -23.50 -9.52 2.16
N ALA A 255 -22.95 -10.61 2.72
CA ALA A 255 -22.21 -10.58 3.97
C ALA A 255 -20.72 -10.38 3.68
N THR A 256 -20.13 -9.26 4.12
CA THR A 256 -18.67 -9.07 4.06
C THR A 256 -18.06 -9.26 5.44
N VAL A 257 -16.97 -10.02 5.49
CA VAL A 257 -16.26 -10.32 6.74
C VAL A 257 -15.11 -9.33 6.91
N LYS A 258 -15.01 -8.74 8.09
CA LYS A 258 -13.94 -7.82 8.50
C LYS A 258 -13.28 -8.34 9.76
N PHE A 259 -11.97 -8.12 9.86
CA PHE A 259 -11.17 -8.53 11.02
C PHE A 259 -10.61 -7.28 11.70
N VAL A 260 -10.85 -7.17 13.00
CA VAL A 260 -10.34 -6.07 13.83
C VAL A 260 -9.34 -6.63 14.81
N PHE A 261 -8.09 -6.17 14.73
CA PHE A 261 -7.07 -6.47 15.73
C PHE A 261 -7.28 -5.55 16.94
N ILE A 262 -7.19 -6.11 18.14
CA ILE A 262 -7.38 -5.37 19.40
C ILE A 262 -6.08 -5.47 20.19
N SER A 263 -5.53 -4.30 20.52
CA SER A 263 -4.43 -4.18 21.49
C SER A 263 -4.95 -3.44 22.71
N PHE A 264 -5.06 -4.18 23.81
CA PHE A 264 -5.60 -3.71 25.08
C PHE A 264 -4.51 -3.66 26.14
N LEU A 265 -4.37 -2.51 26.82
CA LEU A 265 -3.48 -2.33 27.95
C LEU A 265 -4.27 -1.71 29.10
N GLY A 266 -4.52 -2.48 30.13
CA GLY A 266 -5.31 -2.03 31.28
C GLY A 266 -4.73 -0.81 32.00
N GLU A 267 -5.62 0.02 32.54
CA GLU A 267 -5.29 1.30 33.19
C GLU A 267 -4.42 1.16 34.45
N GLN A 268 -4.47 0.01 35.13
CA GLN A 268 -3.74 -0.27 36.37
C GLN A 268 -2.33 -0.85 36.12
N LEU A 269 -1.92 -1.00 34.85
CA LEU A 269 -0.57 -1.46 34.51
C LEU A 269 0.47 -0.41 34.90
N GLY A 270 1.56 -0.87 35.53
CA GLY A 270 2.71 -0.02 35.82
C GLY A 270 3.38 0.49 34.55
N VAL A 271 3.97 1.69 34.62
CA VAL A 271 4.69 2.36 33.53
C VAL A 271 5.68 1.41 32.83
N MET A 272 6.43 0.62 33.60
CA MET A 272 7.42 -0.33 33.09
C MET A 272 6.78 -1.47 32.27
N GLN A 273 5.63 -1.99 32.70
CA GLN A 273 4.93 -3.05 31.95
C GLN A 273 4.36 -2.49 30.64
N LYS A 274 3.77 -1.28 30.67
CA LYS A 274 3.30 -0.59 29.46
C LYS A 274 4.45 -0.34 28.47
N ALA A 275 5.60 0.11 28.96
CA ALA A 275 6.82 0.30 28.16
C ALA A 275 7.31 -1.02 27.55
N LYS A 276 7.38 -2.11 28.33
CA LYS A 276 7.77 -3.44 27.85
C LYS A 276 6.84 -3.95 26.74
N MET A 277 5.55 -3.70 26.84
CA MET A 277 4.59 -4.15 25.83
C MET A 277 4.60 -3.29 24.57
N SER A 278 4.90 -1.98 24.70
CA SER A 278 5.09 -1.08 23.56
C SER A 278 6.15 -1.59 22.60
N THR A 279 7.27 -2.11 23.12
CA THR A 279 8.38 -2.61 22.29
C THR A 279 8.06 -3.93 21.57
N LEU A 280 7.21 -4.77 22.15
CA LEU A 280 6.82 -6.07 21.58
C LEU A 280 5.65 -5.95 20.58
N LYS A 281 4.94 -4.82 20.56
CA LYS A 281 3.74 -4.64 19.73
C LYS A 281 3.99 -4.97 18.26
N GLY A 282 5.10 -4.52 17.68
CA GLY A 282 5.41 -4.76 16.28
C GLY A 282 5.47 -6.26 15.93
N THR A 283 6.15 -7.04 16.78
CA THR A 283 6.25 -8.50 16.65
C THR A 283 4.90 -9.19 16.85
N ILE A 284 4.12 -8.76 17.86
CA ILE A 284 2.80 -9.36 18.15
C ILE A 284 1.81 -9.05 17.03
N THR A 285 1.79 -7.81 16.53
CA THR A 285 0.87 -7.39 15.45
C THR A 285 1.09 -8.23 14.18
N GLU A 286 2.34 -8.63 13.91
CA GLU A 286 2.68 -9.52 12.80
C GLU A 286 2.03 -10.91 12.95
N THR A 287 2.00 -11.48 14.15
CA THR A 287 1.31 -12.76 14.45
C THR A 287 -0.19 -12.71 14.13
N PHE A 288 -0.83 -11.55 14.32
CA PHE A 288 -2.28 -11.36 14.12
C PHE A 288 -2.64 -10.95 12.69
N THR A 289 -1.65 -10.73 11.82
CA THR A 289 -1.86 -10.37 10.41
C THR A 289 -2.38 -11.59 9.61
N PRO A 290 -3.32 -11.42 8.65
CA PRO A 290 -3.94 -10.17 8.21
C PRO A 290 -5.18 -9.74 9.03
N PHE A 291 -5.37 -8.43 9.18
CA PHE A 291 -6.57 -7.79 9.71
C PHE A 291 -6.88 -6.49 8.94
N HIS A 292 -8.14 -6.04 8.97
CA HIS A 292 -8.62 -4.90 8.19
C HIS A 292 -8.39 -3.56 8.87
N THR A 293 -8.60 -3.51 10.18
CA THR A 293 -8.34 -2.33 11.01
C THR A 293 -7.89 -2.79 12.40
N GLU A 294 -7.37 -1.86 13.19
CA GLU A 294 -6.88 -2.12 14.53
C GLU A 294 -7.47 -1.11 15.52
N LEU A 295 -7.95 -1.62 16.64
CA LEU A 295 -8.21 -0.84 17.83
C LEU A 295 -6.95 -0.92 18.69
N ILE A 296 -6.12 0.13 18.60
CA ILE A 296 -4.95 0.29 19.46
C ILE A 296 -5.32 1.25 20.59
N ASN A 297 -4.71 1.04 21.75
CA ASN A 297 -4.80 1.90 22.93
C ASN A 297 -6.15 1.76 23.67
N ALA A 298 -6.85 0.63 23.56
CA ALA A 298 -7.98 0.36 24.43
C ALA A 298 -7.46 0.14 25.85
N SER A 299 -7.95 0.92 26.83
CA SER A 299 -7.53 0.81 28.23
C SER A 299 -8.66 0.39 29.15
N SER A 300 -9.91 0.64 28.75
CA SER A 300 -11.11 0.12 29.41
C SER A 300 -11.86 -0.90 28.55
N ALA A 301 -12.42 -1.93 29.19
CA ALA A 301 -13.22 -2.94 28.52
C ALA A 301 -14.45 -2.32 27.82
N ASP A 302 -14.96 -1.21 28.34
CA ASP A 302 -16.09 -0.46 27.77
C ASP A 302 -15.79 0.13 26.38
N GLU A 303 -14.51 0.24 26.02
CA GLU A 303 -14.08 0.68 24.69
C GLU A 303 -14.18 -0.45 23.64
N VAL A 304 -14.21 -1.71 24.09
CA VAL A 304 -14.21 -2.90 23.25
C VAL A 304 -15.64 -3.42 23.10
N THR A 305 -16.44 -2.71 22.31
CA THR A 305 -17.85 -3.09 22.06
C THR A 305 -18.10 -3.36 20.59
N ASP A 306 -19.05 -4.23 20.26
CA ASP A 306 -19.42 -4.51 18.86
C ASP A 306 -19.86 -3.23 18.14
N ALA A 307 -20.51 -2.29 18.85
CA ALA A 307 -20.87 -0.99 18.33
C ALA A 307 -19.63 -0.13 18.00
N ALA A 308 -18.66 -0.04 18.92
CA ALA A 308 -17.43 0.72 18.70
C ALA A 308 -16.58 0.12 17.56
N LEU A 309 -16.50 -1.21 17.47
CA LEU A 309 -15.76 -1.87 16.39
C LEU A 309 -16.50 -1.76 15.05
N ALA A 310 -17.83 -1.88 15.02
CA ALA A 310 -18.62 -1.67 13.82
C ALA A 310 -18.61 -0.21 13.35
N GLU A 311 -18.52 0.75 14.29
CA GLU A 311 -18.30 2.16 13.95
C GLU A 311 -16.89 2.39 13.43
N LEU A 312 -15.86 1.79 14.05
CA LEU A 312 -14.48 1.85 13.56
C LEU A 312 -14.38 1.30 12.14
N VAL A 313 -14.95 0.12 11.89
CA VAL A 313 -15.05 -0.47 10.55
C VAL A 313 -15.88 0.40 9.62
N GLY A 314 -17.06 0.87 10.04
CA GLY A 314 -17.94 1.71 9.24
C GLY A 314 -17.34 3.08 8.89
N SER A 315 -16.46 3.63 9.74
CA SER A 315 -15.73 4.87 9.46
C SER A 315 -14.61 4.66 8.44
N MET A 316 -14.02 3.46 8.40
CA MET A 316 -12.92 3.09 7.51
C MET A 316 -13.40 2.52 6.17
N PHE A 317 -14.58 1.90 6.16
CA PHE A 317 -15.09 1.10 5.03
C PHE A 317 -16.53 1.45 4.60
N GLY A 318 -17.24 2.34 5.33
CA GLY A 318 -18.53 2.93 4.97
C GLY A 318 -19.76 2.07 5.29
N LYS A 319 -20.63 2.53 6.22
CA LYS A 319 -22.01 2.00 6.38
C LYS A 319 -22.94 2.54 5.29
N ALA A 320 -23.67 1.65 4.62
CA ALA A 320 -24.79 2.02 3.76
C ALA A 320 -26.02 2.41 4.61
N THR A 321 -26.21 3.72 4.82
CA THR A 321 -27.53 4.31 5.08
C THR A 321 -27.70 5.53 4.16
N GLU A 322 -28.92 5.73 3.68
CA GLU A 322 -29.26 6.42 2.43
C GLU A 322 -28.63 7.83 2.21
N ALA A 323 -27.99 7.95 1.03
CA ALA A 323 -27.79 9.12 0.18
C ALA A 323 -27.06 10.39 0.71
N LYS A 324 -25.74 10.47 0.44
CA LYS A 324 -25.12 11.40 -0.53
C LYS A 324 -23.62 11.10 -0.65
N GLY A 325 -23.13 10.97 -1.89
CA GLY A 325 -21.85 10.32 -2.21
C GLY A 325 -20.57 11.08 -1.88
N ASP A 326 -19.49 10.33 -1.73
CA ASP A 326 -18.32 10.38 -2.63
C ASP A 326 -17.50 9.10 -2.37
N GLY A 327 -17.17 8.36 -3.44
CA GLY A 327 -16.59 7.02 -3.36
C GLY A 327 -15.06 7.02 -3.30
N GLY A 328 -14.49 6.23 -2.40
CA GLY A 328 -13.06 5.95 -2.33
C GLY A 328 -12.72 4.90 -1.28
N THR A 329 -12.98 3.62 -1.59
CA THR A 329 -12.65 2.48 -0.71
C THR A 329 -11.15 2.18 -0.72
N THR A 330 -10.53 2.04 0.45
CA THR A 330 -9.16 1.50 0.59
C THR A 330 -9.23 0.07 1.13
N MET A 331 -8.28 -0.79 0.75
CA MET A 331 -8.12 -2.15 1.27
C MET A 331 -6.70 -2.29 1.84
N ARG A 332 -6.57 -2.80 3.09
CA ARG A 332 -5.29 -3.11 3.75
C ARG A 332 -4.94 -4.60 3.55
N VAL A 333 -3.69 -4.89 3.21
CA VAL A 333 -3.07 -6.22 3.35
C VAL A 333 -1.74 -6.01 4.10
N GLY A 334 -1.68 -6.41 5.38
CA GLY A 334 -0.46 -6.36 6.20
C GLY A 334 -0.01 -4.99 6.70
N GLN A 335 1.25 -4.91 7.15
CA GLN A 335 1.91 -3.70 7.71
C GLN A 335 2.32 -2.64 6.65
N THR A 336 1.87 -2.79 5.40
CA THR A 336 2.17 -1.84 4.32
C THR A 336 0.90 -1.12 3.87
N THR A 337 0.87 0.20 3.99
CA THR A 337 -0.15 1.03 3.35
C THR A 337 0.13 1.06 1.84
N VAL A 338 -0.54 0.19 1.06
CA VAL A 338 -0.57 0.35 -0.39
C VAL A 338 -1.58 1.43 -0.73
N LYS A 339 -1.11 2.65 -0.99
CA LYS A 339 -1.88 3.58 -1.84
C LYS A 339 -1.96 2.93 -3.21
N ILE A 340 -3.14 2.44 -3.58
CA ILE A 340 -3.49 2.34 -5.00
C ILE A 340 -3.69 3.79 -5.46
N THR A 341 -2.59 4.48 -5.75
CA THR A 341 -2.63 5.48 -6.80
C THR A 341 -2.83 4.71 -8.08
N ALA A 342 -4.09 4.55 -8.48
CA ALA A 342 -4.37 4.65 -9.90
C ALA A 342 -3.66 5.94 -10.33
N LYS A 343 -2.64 5.85 -11.18
CA LYS A 343 -2.28 6.99 -12.02
C LYS A 343 -3.50 7.21 -12.90
N ASN A 344 -4.49 7.90 -12.35
CA ASN A 344 -5.39 8.66 -13.18
C ASN A 344 -4.47 9.69 -13.84
N GLU A 345 -4.16 9.47 -15.09
CA GLU A 345 -4.33 10.57 -16.02
C GLU A 345 -5.76 11.05 -15.86
N THR A 346 -5.92 12.04 -15.00
CA THR A 346 -6.59 13.32 -15.26
C THR A 346 -7.01 13.90 -13.91
N LYS A 347 -6.15 14.76 -13.34
CA LYS A 347 -6.55 16.10 -12.89
C LYS A 347 -5.34 17.03 -13.11
N GLN A 348 -4.94 17.34 -14.35
CA GLN A 348 -5.51 18.50 -15.06
C GLN A 348 -7.03 18.50 -15.09
N ALA A 349 -7.61 18.86 -13.94
CA ALA A 349 -8.98 19.33 -13.79
C ALA A 349 -9.05 20.07 -12.46
N SER A 350 -8.19 21.08 -12.33
CA SER A 350 -8.47 22.27 -11.54
C SER A 350 -8.72 23.47 -12.48
N ALA A 351 -9.34 23.22 -13.65
CA ALA A 351 -9.72 24.30 -14.57
C ALA A 351 -11.06 24.12 -15.29
N TRP A 352 -11.83 23.04 -15.13
CA TRP A 352 -13.16 22.98 -15.76
C TRP A 352 -14.22 22.27 -14.92
N SER A 353 -15.21 23.08 -14.53
CA SER A 353 -16.61 22.84 -14.13
C SER A 353 -16.99 21.54 -13.39
N GLY A 354 -17.77 21.70 -12.31
CA GLY A 354 -18.40 20.62 -11.56
C GLY A 354 -19.15 19.60 -12.41
N ALA A 355 -19.19 18.36 -11.91
CA ALA A 355 -19.89 17.23 -12.54
C ALA A 355 -21.33 17.63 -12.89
N GLN A 356 -21.61 17.72 -14.19
CA GLN A 356 -22.93 18.02 -14.69
C GLN A 356 -23.76 16.74 -14.62
N LYS A 357 -24.90 16.80 -13.91
CA LYS A 357 -25.80 15.67 -13.73
C LYS A 357 -26.45 15.32 -15.07
N VAL A 358 -26.21 14.11 -15.56
CA VAL A 358 -27.01 13.46 -16.59
C VAL A 358 -27.92 12.47 -15.87
N ASP A 359 -29.21 12.48 -16.20
CA ASP A 359 -30.18 11.58 -15.59
C ASP A 359 -30.18 10.22 -16.30
N MET A 360 -30.27 9.15 -15.51
CA MET A 360 -30.36 7.79 -16.01
C MET A 360 -31.77 7.50 -16.57
N PRO A 361 -31.92 6.97 -17.79
CA PRO A 361 -33.22 6.56 -18.31
C PRO A 361 -33.85 5.45 -17.45
N ALA A 362 -35.13 5.57 -17.10
CA ALA A 362 -35.83 4.58 -16.28
C ALA A 362 -35.83 3.17 -16.93
N ASP A 363 -35.95 3.10 -18.25
CA ASP A 363 -35.91 1.84 -19.01
C ASP A 363 -34.54 1.16 -18.91
N LEU A 364 -33.45 1.94 -18.82
CA LEU A 364 -32.11 1.41 -18.61
C LEU A 364 -31.96 0.82 -17.21
N THR A 365 -32.55 1.45 -16.19
CA THR A 365 -32.53 0.93 -14.81
C THR A 365 -33.24 -0.42 -14.73
N ALA A 366 -34.39 -0.55 -15.40
CA ALA A 366 -35.12 -1.81 -15.49
C ALA A 366 -34.31 -2.89 -16.23
N ALA A 367 -33.69 -2.54 -17.36
CA ALA A 367 -32.89 -3.48 -18.15
C ALA A 367 -31.63 -3.97 -17.41
N ILE A 368 -30.93 -3.11 -16.67
CA ILE A 368 -29.78 -3.52 -15.84
C ILE A 368 -30.21 -4.48 -14.74
N LYS A 369 -31.34 -4.20 -14.08
CA LYS A 369 -31.90 -5.10 -13.06
C LYS A 369 -32.25 -6.46 -13.65
N ASP A 370 -32.76 -6.49 -14.88
CA ASP A 370 -33.09 -7.73 -15.57
C ASP A 370 -31.84 -8.53 -15.96
N VAL A 371 -30.81 -7.90 -16.53
CA VAL A 371 -29.52 -8.55 -16.84
C VAL A 371 -28.88 -9.18 -15.59
N ARG A 372 -29.03 -8.53 -14.43
CA ARG A 372 -28.51 -9.02 -13.14
C ARG A 372 -29.33 -10.13 -12.50
N ASN A 373 -30.51 -10.42 -13.02
CA ASN A 373 -31.35 -11.48 -12.51
C ASN A 373 -31.00 -12.78 -13.24
N ASP A 374 -30.20 -13.64 -12.60
CA ASP A 374 -29.74 -14.92 -13.17
C ASP A 374 -30.88 -15.90 -13.56
N LYS A 375 -32.12 -15.57 -13.19
CA LYS A 375 -33.32 -16.34 -13.55
C LYS A 375 -33.93 -15.91 -14.88
N THR A 376 -33.54 -14.77 -15.45
CA THR A 376 -34.08 -14.29 -16.73
C THR A 376 -33.13 -14.61 -17.87
N ALA A 377 -33.67 -14.78 -19.08
CA ALA A 377 -32.87 -15.07 -20.26
C ALA A 377 -32.02 -13.87 -20.72
N THR A 378 -32.36 -12.67 -20.25
CA THR A 378 -31.66 -11.42 -20.57
C THR A 378 -30.24 -11.45 -20.03
N ASN A 379 -29.25 -11.36 -20.91
CA ASN A 379 -27.83 -11.39 -20.57
C ASN A 379 -27.07 -10.19 -21.14
N TRP A 380 -27.75 -9.24 -21.78
CA TRP A 380 -27.14 -7.97 -22.13
C TRP A 380 -28.14 -6.82 -22.12
N CYS A 381 -27.65 -5.60 -21.85
CA CYS A 381 -28.36 -4.35 -22.10
C CYS A 381 -27.42 -3.29 -22.66
N LEU A 382 -27.97 -2.38 -23.47
CA LEU A 382 -27.24 -1.35 -24.20
C LEU A 382 -27.94 0.00 -24.06
N ALA A 383 -27.14 1.01 -23.78
CA ALA A 383 -27.49 2.41 -23.83
C ALA A 383 -26.54 3.14 -24.77
N GLY A 384 -26.97 4.24 -25.36
CA GLY A 384 -26.09 5.02 -26.22
C GLY A 384 -26.63 6.40 -26.49
N ASN A 385 -25.78 7.22 -27.09
CA ASN A 385 -26.12 8.59 -27.44
C ASN A 385 -26.22 8.70 -28.96
N GLU A 386 -27.44 8.84 -29.47
CA GLU A 386 -27.69 8.95 -30.92
C GLU A 386 -27.47 10.38 -31.47
N GLY A 387 -27.27 11.41 -30.63
CA GLY A 387 -27.09 12.80 -31.04
C GLY A 387 -25.80 13.49 -30.58
N ASP A 388 -25.66 14.79 -30.87
CA ASP A 388 -24.50 15.62 -30.48
C ASP A 388 -24.55 16.14 -29.03
N GLY A 389 -25.55 15.69 -28.27
CA GLY A 389 -25.78 16.00 -26.87
C GLY A 389 -24.97 15.12 -25.91
N GLN A 390 -25.30 15.18 -24.62
CA GLN A 390 -24.73 14.32 -23.57
C GLN A 390 -25.76 13.34 -22.98
N GLN A 391 -27.00 13.40 -23.46
CA GLN A 391 -28.06 12.49 -23.02
C GLN A 391 -27.82 11.10 -23.60
N VAL A 392 -27.99 10.10 -22.75
CA VAL A 392 -27.91 8.69 -23.09
C VAL A 392 -29.33 8.14 -23.10
N ALA A 393 -29.69 7.41 -24.15
CA ALA A 393 -30.96 6.70 -24.25
C ALA A 393 -30.72 5.19 -24.11
N PHE A 394 -31.74 4.48 -23.61
CA PHE A 394 -31.78 3.02 -23.68
C PHE A 394 -32.00 2.58 -25.14
N LEU A 395 -31.20 1.63 -25.61
CA LEU A 395 -31.24 1.16 -27.01
C LEU A 395 -31.74 -0.28 -27.15
N GLY A 396 -31.57 -1.11 -26.13
CA GLY A 396 -32.08 -2.47 -26.14
C GLY A 396 -31.48 -3.38 -25.08
N SER A 397 -32.07 -4.56 -24.94
CA SER A 397 -31.59 -5.66 -24.11
C SER A 397 -32.02 -6.99 -24.72
N GLY A 398 -31.29 -8.07 -24.45
CA GLY A 398 -31.57 -9.37 -25.03
C GLY A 398 -30.84 -10.51 -24.34
N GLY A 399 -31.03 -11.73 -24.86
CA GLY A 399 -30.50 -12.99 -24.31
C GLY A 399 -29.45 -13.67 -25.20
N GLY A 400 -29.15 -13.11 -26.37
CA GLY A 400 -28.17 -13.64 -27.32
C GLY A 400 -26.72 -13.23 -27.07
N GLY A 401 -26.43 -12.62 -25.91
CA GLY A 401 -25.09 -12.22 -25.50
C GLY A 401 -24.43 -11.21 -26.44
N SER A 402 -23.10 -11.24 -26.53
CA SER A 402 -22.34 -10.31 -27.37
C SER A 402 -22.66 -10.45 -28.87
N ALA A 403 -23.11 -11.62 -29.32
CA ALA A 403 -23.42 -11.88 -30.73
C ALA A 403 -24.67 -11.12 -31.20
N GLU A 404 -25.68 -11.00 -30.34
CA GLU A 404 -26.87 -10.18 -30.60
C GLU A 404 -26.60 -8.69 -30.43
N LEU A 405 -25.68 -8.33 -29.53
CA LEU A 405 -25.30 -6.96 -29.23
C LEU A 405 -24.39 -6.33 -30.30
N ALA A 406 -23.43 -7.09 -30.83
CA ALA A 406 -22.40 -6.61 -31.76
C ALA A 406 -22.95 -5.82 -32.98
N PRO A 407 -24.03 -6.25 -33.67
CA PRO A 407 -24.62 -5.51 -34.79
C PRO A 407 -25.18 -4.13 -34.41
N LEU A 408 -25.48 -3.88 -33.14
CA LEU A 408 -26.01 -2.60 -32.65
C LEU A 408 -24.90 -1.54 -32.51
N LEU A 409 -23.63 -1.95 -32.50
CA LEU A 409 -22.47 -1.07 -32.34
C LEU A 409 -22.03 -0.46 -33.67
N LYS A 410 -22.58 0.71 -33.98
CA LYS A 410 -22.21 1.47 -35.19
C LYS A 410 -20.89 2.22 -35.01
N ARG A 411 -20.07 2.31 -36.07
CA ARG A 411 -18.78 3.00 -36.09
C ARG A 411 -18.85 4.52 -35.82
N ASN A 412 -20.02 5.14 -35.94
CA ASN A 412 -20.25 6.55 -35.63
C ASN A 412 -20.98 6.77 -34.29
N GLY A 413 -21.15 5.73 -33.49
CA GLY A 413 -21.90 5.77 -32.23
C GLY A 413 -21.04 5.68 -30.99
N VAL A 414 -21.62 6.11 -29.86
CA VAL A 414 -21.06 5.91 -28.52
C VAL A 414 -22.05 5.10 -27.71
N TYR A 415 -21.61 3.96 -27.20
CA TYR A 415 -22.47 3.01 -26.50
C TYR A 415 -21.87 2.56 -25.18
N TYR A 416 -22.74 2.17 -24.27
CA TYR A 416 -22.44 1.66 -22.94
C TYR A 416 -23.33 0.46 -22.70
N GLY A 417 -22.76 -0.64 -22.22
CA GLY A 417 -23.57 -1.83 -21.98
C GLY A 417 -23.02 -2.72 -20.89
N LEU A 418 -23.90 -3.61 -20.43
CA LEU A 418 -23.62 -4.62 -19.43
C LEU A 418 -23.92 -5.99 -20.02
N LEU A 419 -22.97 -6.90 -19.92
CA LEU A 419 -23.06 -8.29 -20.37
C LEU A 419 -22.98 -9.21 -19.15
N ARG A 420 -23.89 -10.19 -19.07
CA ARG A 420 -23.81 -11.32 -18.13
C ARG A 420 -23.24 -12.51 -18.86
N THR A 421 -22.19 -13.10 -18.30
CA THR A 421 -21.58 -14.34 -18.79
C THR A 421 -21.30 -15.28 -17.62
N THR A 422 -20.93 -16.52 -17.91
CA THR A 422 -20.62 -17.55 -16.90
C THR A 422 -19.18 -17.98 -17.06
N GLU A 423 -18.42 -18.00 -15.97
CA GLU A 423 -17.05 -18.48 -15.92
C GLU A 423 -17.01 -19.83 -15.19
N ARG A 424 -16.38 -20.85 -15.80
CA ARG A 424 -16.27 -22.19 -15.24
C ARG A 424 -14.85 -22.48 -14.77
N ILE A 425 -14.67 -22.68 -13.47
CA ILE A 425 -13.38 -23.01 -12.84
C ILE A 425 -13.56 -24.31 -12.05
N ASP A 426 -12.73 -25.31 -12.33
CA ASP A 426 -12.64 -26.60 -11.60
C ASP A 426 -13.98 -27.20 -11.17
N ALA A 427 -14.88 -27.32 -12.16
CA ALA A 427 -16.25 -27.85 -12.08
C ALA A 427 -17.33 -26.94 -11.46
N SER A 428 -16.98 -25.72 -11.01
CA SER A 428 -17.91 -24.70 -10.54
C SER A 428 -18.18 -23.64 -11.62
N GLU A 429 -19.43 -23.24 -11.80
CA GLU A 429 -19.84 -22.15 -12.70
C GLU A 429 -20.23 -20.92 -11.88
N THR A 430 -19.63 -19.77 -12.18
CA THR A 430 -19.94 -18.50 -11.50
C THR A 430 -20.38 -17.45 -12.51
N VAL A 431 -21.41 -16.68 -12.17
CA VAL A 431 -21.90 -15.60 -13.02
C VAL A 431 -20.97 -14.39 -12.91
N LYS A 432 -20.64 -13.79 -14.05
CA LYS A 432 -19.83 -12.59 -14.18
C LYS A 432 -20.59 -11.52 -14.94
N PHE A 433 -20.41 -10.29 -14.52
CA PHE A 433 -20.96 -9.10 -15.16
C PHE A 433 -19.82 -8.29 -15.77
N VAL A 434 -19.96 -7.93 -17.04
CA VAL A 434 -18.94 -7.25 -17.83
C VAL A 434 -19.51 -5.94 -18.33
N PHE A 435 -18.99 -4.83 -17.82
CA PHE A 435 -19.32 -3.51 -18.34
C PHE A 435 -18.39 -3.18 -19.51
N PHE A 436 -18.93 -2.56 -20.55
CA PHE A 436 -18.13 -2.03 -21.64
C PHE A 436 -18.57 -0.63 -22.06
N SER A 437 -17.59 0.16 -22.49
CA SER A 437 -17.81 1.42 -23.21
C SER A 437 -17.27 1.27 -24.63
N PHE A 438 -18.12 1.52 -25.63
CA PHE A 438 -17.77 1.49 -27.04
C PHE A 438 -17.73 2.90 -27.62
N LEU A 439 -16.64 3.23 -28.29
CA LEU A 439 -16.46 4.48 -29.02
C LEU A 439 -16.11 4.17 -30.47
N GLY A 440 -17.07 4.34 -31.36
CA GLY A 440 -16.85 4.12 -32.77
C GLY A 440 -15.77 5.05 -33.36
N GLU A 441 -15.00 4.51 -34.30
CA GLU A 441 -13.88 5.22 -34.94
C GLU A 441 -14.31 6.53 -35.62
N ASP A 442 -15.50 6.55 -36.21
CA ASP A 442 -16.05 7.66 -37.00
C ASP A 442 -16.74 8.75 -36.16
N VAL A 443 -16.64 8.68 -34.82
CA VAL A 443 -17.16 9.74 -33.94
C VAL A 443 -16.26 10.97 -34.02
N GLY A 444 -16.85 12.11 -34.39
CA GLY A 444 -16.14 13.39 -34.51
C GLY A 444 -15.55 13.89 -33.17
N GLY A 445 -14.42 14.59 -33.22
CA GLY A 445 -13.64 14.97 -32.03
C GLY A 445 -14.42 15.76 -30.96
N MET A 446 -15.32 16.65 -31.37
CA MET A 446 -16.17 17.42 -30.44
C MET A 446 -17.17 16.53 -29.67
N ARG A 447 -17.70 15.49 -30.31
CA ARG A 447 -18.61 14.53 -29.69
C ARG A 447 -17.85 13.60 -28.73
N LYS A 448 -16.64 13.20 -29.08
CA LYS A 448 -15.71 12.47 -28.18
C LYS A 448 -15.44 13.26 -26.89
N ALA A 449 -15.17 14.56 -27.01
CA ALA A 449 -14.91 15.44 -25.86
C ALA A 449 -16.15 15.68 -24.98
N LYS A 450 -17.34 15.84 -25.57
CA LYS A 450 -18.58 16.01 -24.78
C LYS A 450 -18.93 14.76 -23.98
N VAL A 451 -18.79 13.58 -24.59
CA VAL A 451 -19.18 12.32 -23.96
C VAL A 451 -18.16 11.86 -22.91
N SER A 452 -16.87 12.21 -23.06
CA SER A 452 -15.85 11.90 -22.04
C SER A 452 -16.12 12.57 -20.68
N THR A 453 -16.72 13.77 -20.68
CA THR A 453 -17.03 14.50 -19.44
C THR A 453 -18.13 13.85 -18.58
N VAL A 454 -18.96 12.99 -19.16
CA VAL A 454 -20.08 12.30 -18.47
C VAL A 454 -19.86 10.78 -18.36
N LYS A 455 -18.75 10.26 -18.90
CA LYS A 455 -18.42 8.83 -18.92
C LYS A 455 -18.39 8.22 -17.51
N GLY A 456 -17.82 8.91 -16.53
CA GLY A 456 -17.76 8.43 -15.14
C GLY A 456 -19.14 8.23 -14.54
N THR A 457 -20.01 9.24 -14.67
CA THR A 457 -21.41 9.16 -14.24
C THR A 457 -22.18 8.03 -14.93
N ILE A 458 -21.95 7.80 -16.23
CA ILE A 458 -22.63 6.71 -16.96
C ILE A 458 -22.10 5.34 -16.53
N THR A 459 -20.78 5.17 -16.32
CA THR A 459 -20.19 3.92 -15.82
C THR A 459 -20.77 3.52 -14.47
N GLU A 460 -21.00 4.49 -13.57
CA GLU A 460 -21.60 4.25 -12.25
C GLU A 460 -23.01 3.64 -12.34
N TRP A 461 -23.80 3.96 -13.37
CA TRP A 461 -25.13 3.37 -13.57
C TRP A 461 -25.11 1.86 -13.73
N PHE A 462 -24.01 1.31 -14.26
CA PHE A 462 -23.85 -0.11 -14.54
C PHE A 462 -23.09 -0.86 -13.43
N ALA A 463 -22.61 -0.18 -12.38
CA ALA A 463 -21.91 -0.77 -11.25
C ALA A 463 -22.87 -1.50 -10.27
N PRO A 464 -22.46 -2.62 -9.65
CA PRO A 464 -21.16 -3.29 -9.76
C PRO A 464 -21.05 -4.23 -10.97
N PHE A 465 -19.81 -4.44 -11.44
CA PHE A 465 -19.43 -5.41 -12.46
C PHE A 465 -18.06 -6.04 -12.13
N HIS A 466 -17.79 -7.22 -12.68
CA HIS A 466 -16.59 -8.02 -12.43
C HIS A 466 -15.43 -7.71 -13.39
N LEU A 467 -15.76 -7.24 -14.59
CA LEU A 467 -14.80 -6.88 -15.64
C LEU A 467 -15.27 -5.59 -16.33
N GLU A 468 -14.32 -4.71 -16.63
CA GLU A 468 -14.55 -3.48 -17.39
C GLU A 468 -13.73 -3.50 -18.67
N ILE A 469 -14.38 -3.25 -19.80
CA ILE A 469 -13.76 -3.09 -21.12
C ILE A 469 -13.92 -1.61 -21.53
N MET A 470 -12.84 -0.84 -21.39
CA MET A 470 -12.83 0.57 -21.75
C MET A 470 -12.43 0.79 -23.21
N GLY A 471 -13.16 1.69 -23.89
CA GLY A 471 -12.77 2.19 -25.21
C GLY A 471 -12.74 1.16 -26.33
N ALA A 472 -13.66 0.18 -26.30
CA ALA A 472 -13.84 -0.73 -27.43
C ALA A 472 -14.10 0.08 -28.71
N THR A 473 -13.39 -0.24 -29.79
CA THR A 473 -13.50 0.46 -31.09
C THR A 473 -14.05 -0.44 -32.18
N SER A 474 -13.91 -1.76 -32.01
CA SER A 474 -14.54 -2.79 -32.82
C SER A 474 -15.51 -3.64 -31.99
N ALA A 475 -16.52 -4.20 -32.63
CA ALA A 475 -17.40 -5.18 -31.99
C ALA A 475 -16.64 -6.48 -31.61
N ASP A 476 -15.50 -6.74 -32.24
CA ASP A 476 -14.64 -7.89 -31.90
C ASP A 476 -14.06 -7.78 -30.48
N ASP A 477 -13.82 -6.55 -30.00
CA ASP A 477 -13.26 -6.24 -28.68
C ASP A 477 -14.19 -6.68 -27.54
N ILE A 478 -15.48 -6.88 -27.84
CA ILE A 478 -16.51 -7.30 -26.88
C ILE A 478 -17.14 -8.65 -27.23
N SER A 479 -16.52 -9.39 -28.15
CA SER A 479 -16.97 -10.74 -28.53
C SER A 479 -16.89 -11.72 -27.35
N SER A 480 -17.71 -12.79 -27.35
CA SER A 480 -17.68 -13.81 -26.30
C SER A 480 -16.27 -14.35 -26.07
N ALA A 481 -15.51 -14.59 -27.16
CA ALA A 481 -14.13 -15.08 -27.08
C ALA A 481 -13.18 -14.06 -26.42
N ALA A 482 -13.32 -12.77 -26.75
CA ALA A 482 -12.52 -11.71 -26.11
C ALA A 482 -12.85 -11.59 -24.61
N VAL A 483 -14.14 -11.62 -24.27
CA VAL A 483 -14.62 -11.57 -22.89
C VAL A 483 -14.15 -12.78 -22.08
N GLU A 484 -14.27 -13.99 -22.63
CA GLU A 484 -13.82 -15.23 -21.99
C GLU A 484 -12.30 -15.25 -21.77
N ALA A 485 -11.52 -14.82 -22.77
CA ALA A 485 -10.06 -14.72 -22.63
C ALA A 485 -9.66 -13.74 -21.51
N LEU A 486 -10.37 -12.61 -21.39
CA LEU A 486 -10.13 -11.61 -20.34
C LEU A 486 -10.53 -12.12 -18.94
N LEU A 487 -11.58 -12.94 -18.84
CA LEU A 487 -11.97 -13.57 -17.58
C LEU A 487 -10.97 -14.66 -17.17
N ALA A 488 -10.60 -15.55 -18.09
CA ALA A 488 -9.63 -16.62 -17.83
C ALA A 488 -8.24 -16.11 -17.42
N ALA A 489 -7.79 -15.00 -18.02
CA ALA A 489 -6.53 -14.35 -17.64
C ALA A 489 -6.54 -13.82 -16.19
N LYS A 490 -7.72 -13.59 -15.60
CA LYS A 490 -7.88 -13.11 -14.22
C LYS A 490 -8.15 -14.22 -13.19
N SER A 491 -8.47 -15.45 -13.62
CA SER A 491 -8.92 -16.53 -12.71
C SER A 491 -7.83 -17.42 -12.10
N GLY A 492 -6.66 -17.63 -12.73
CA GLY A 492 -5.52 -18.39 -12.18
C GLY A 492 -5.74 -19.89 -11.84
N LYS A 493 -5.01 -20.81 -12.48
CA LYS A 493 -4.96 -22.25 -12.10
C LYS A 493 -3.55 -22.78 -11.83
N THR A 494 -3.44 -23.59 -10.78
CA THR A 494 -2.39 -24.57 -10.47
C THR A 494 -2.43 -25.76 -11.45
N GLY A 495 -1.27 -26.28 -11.87
CA GLY A 495 -1.14 -27.24 -12.98
C GLY A 495 -1.13 -28.73 -12.61
N ASP A 496 -1.23 -29.56 -13.65
CA ASP A 496 -0.59 -30.89 -13.74
C ASP A 496 -0.21 -31.19 -15.20
N ALA A 497 0.87 -31.94 -15.40
CA ALA A 497 1.58 -32.16 -16.66
C ALA A 497 1.20 -33.50 -17.32
N GLY A 498 1.03 -33.51 -18.65
CA GLY A 498 1.04 -34.77 -19.40
C GLY A 498 0.54 -34.76 -20.84
N ARG A 499 1.51 -34.69 -21.77
CA ARG A 499 1.51 -35.23 -23.17
C ARG A 499 1.02 -34.30 -24.31
N SER A 500 1.99 -33.72 -25.01
CA SER A 500 1.86 -33.21 -26.39
C SER A 500 1.91 -34.34 -27.43
N PRO A 501 1.31 -34.12 -28.61
CA PRO A 501 2.15 -34.00 -29.82
C PRO A 501 1.82 -32.80 -30.74
N VAL A 502 2.89 -32.10 -31.14
CA VAL A 502 3.26 -31.49 -32.45
C VAL A 502 2.09 -31.08 -33.39
N ALA A 503 1.71 -29.81 -33.49
CA ALA A 503 2.29 -28.64 -34.21
C ALA A 503 1.97 -28.55 -35.73
N VAL A 504 1.25 -27.48 -36.13
CA VAL A 504 1.56 -26.69 -37.34
C VAL A 504 1.28 -25.21 -37.05
N ALA A 505 2.26 -24.38 -37.39
CA ALA A 505 2.45 -22.99 -36.97
C ALA A 505 1.49 -21.97 -37.62
N LYS A 506 1.16 -20.93 -36.84
CA LYS A 506 1.17 -19.53 -37.26
C LYS A 506 1.29 -18.61 -36.02
N ASP A 507 2.51 -18.14 -35.84
CA ASP A 507 2.92 -16.79 -35.42
C ASP A 507 2.01 -16.00 -34.44
N SER A 508 2.37 -16.02 -33.16
CA SER A 508 2.56 -14.81 -32.32
C SER A 508 2.75 -15.22 -30.85
N SER A 509 3.74 -14.59 -30.24
CA SER A 509 4.28 -14.84 -28.91
C SER A 509 3.24 -14.76 -27.78
N ALA A 510 3.11 -15.85 -27.03
CA ALA A 510 2.52 -15.87 -25.71
C ALA A 510 3.38 -15.04 -24.73
N ARG A 511 2.82 -13.96 -24.18
CA ARG A 511 3.33 -13.26 -23.00
C ARG A 511 2.28 -13.37 -21.89
N GLN A 512 2.69 -13.97 -20.77
CA GLN A 512 2.01 -13.89 -19.48
C GLN A 512 1.91 -12.42 -19.01
N PRO A 513 0.92 -12.11 -18.16
CA PRO A 513 0.44 -10.75 -17.94
C PRO A 513 1.27 -10.02 -16.89
N GLN A 514 1.56 -8.75 -17.13
CA GLN A 514 1.98 -7.82 -16.10
C GLN A 514 1.03 -6.61 -16.06
N TYR A 515 0.71 -6.26 -14.82
CA TYR A 515 -0.17 -5.18 -14.37
C TYR A 515 0.09 -3.83 -15.06
N GLY A 516 -0.99 -3.08 -15.29
CA GLY A 516 -1.03 -1.88 -16.13
C GLY A 516 -0.44 -0.60 -15.53
N GLY A 517 -0.09 0.31 -16.45
CA GLY A 517 0.10 1.74 -16.21
C GLY A 517 -0.58 2.51 -17.33
N VAL A 518 -1.26 3.60 -16.98
CA VAL A 518 -2.01 4.46 -17.88
C VAL A 518 -1.07 5.10 -18.91
N ILE A 519 -1.50 5.04 -20.18
CA ILE A 519 -0.85 5.60 -21.36
C ILE A 519 -1.39 7.01 -21.56
N SER A 520 -0.55 7.99 -21.23
CA SER A 520 -0.64 9.33 -21.78
C SER A 520 -0.35 9.15 -23.25
N THR A 521 -1.22 9.68 -24.10
CA THR A 521 -1.01 9.75 -25.54
C THR A 521 0.21 10.63 -25.85
N HIS A 522 1.40 10.10 -25.59
CA HIS A 522 2.55 10.38 -26.42
C HIS A 522 2.44 9.40 -27.58
N ALA A 523 2.49 9.96 -28.79
CA ALA A 523 2.52 9.22 -30.04
C ALA A 523 3.31 7.92 -29.85
N GLN A 524 2.72 6.76 -30.20
CA GLN A 524 3.44 5.49 -30.23
C GLN A 524 4.70 5.71 -31.07
N HIS A 525 5.82 5.95 -30.41
CA HIS A 525 7.11 5.86 -31.05
C HIS A 525 7.35 4.36 -31.12
N SER A 526 7.17 3.80 -32.32
CA SER A 526 7.59 2.44 -32.60
C SER A 526 8.99 2.24 -32.02
N VAL A 527 9.16 1.28 -31.11
CA VAL A 527 10.47 0.96 -30.53
C VAL A 527 11.48 0.83 -31.66
N PRO A 528 12.55 1.64 -31.69
CA PRO A 528 13.50 1.56 -32.77
C PRO A 528 14.06 0.15 -32.92
N PRO A 529 14.22 -0.39 -34.15
CA PRO A 529 14.67 -1.76 -34.37
C PRO A 529 15.99 -2.09 -33.64
N GLU A 530 16.90 -1.12 -33.54
CA GLU A 530 18.18 -1.25 -32.84
C GLU A 530 18.00 -1.45 -31.34
N VAL A 531 17.06 -0.73 -30.71
CA VAL A 531 16.72 -0.90 -29.29
C VAL A 531 16.11 -2.27 -29.05
N ALA A 532 15.17 -2.69 -29.91
CA ALA A 532 14.57 -4.01 -29.81
C ALA A 532 15.61 -5.14 -29.98
N GLN A 533 16.60 -4.96 -30.86
CA GLN A 533 17.68 -5.90 -31.07
C GLN A 533 18.61 -5.99 -29.85
N ALA A 534 19.01 -4.85 -29.27
CA ALA A 534 19.86 -4.82 -28.07
C ALA A 534 19.21 -5.52 -26.87
N ILE A 535 17.92 -5.30 -26.65
CA ILE A 535 17.16 -5.95 -25.57
C ILE A 535 17.06 -7.46 -25.78
N ARG A 536 16.77 -7.90 -27.02
CA ARG A 536 16.71 -9.33 -27.36
C ARG A 536 18.07 -10.00 -27.14
N ALA A 537 19.16 -9.32 -27.49
CA ALA A 537 20.52 -9.85 -27.30
C ALA A 537 20.82 -10.10 -25.82
N VAL A 538 20.45 -9.18 -24.92
CA VAL A 538 20.61 -9.35 -23.46
C VAL A 538 19.76 -10.48 -22.90
N ARG A 539 18.57 -10.72 -23.47
CA ARG A 539 17.60 -11.71 -22.99
C ARG A 539 17.82 -13.14 -23.47
N THR A 540 18.67 -13.35 -24.46
CA THR A 540 18.81 -14.67 -25.09
C THR A 540 19.75 -15.56 -24.28
N ASP A 541 19.34 -16.81 -24.00
CA ASP A 541 20.15 -17.81 -23.28
C ASP A 541 21.22 -18.50 -24.14
N ALA A 542 21.45 -18.00 -25.37
CA ALA A 542 22.43 -18.55 -26.30
C ALA A 542 23.86 -18.32 -25.80
N ALA A 543 24.72 -19.31 -26.08
CA ALA A 543 26.09 -19.43 -25.59
C ALA A 543 27.01 -18.23 -25.90
N GLU A 544 28.02 -18.10 -25.04
CA GLU A 544 29.32 -17.40 -25.14
C GLU A 544 29.38 -16.33 -26.24
N ASN A 545 29.37 -15.04 -25.84
CA ASN A 545 29.59 -13.82 -26.64
C ASN A 545 28.38 -12.86 -26.81
N GLN A 546 27.25 -13.10 -26.14
CA GLN A 546 26.12 -12.15 -26.09
C GLN A 546 26.30 -11.06 -25.03
N PRO A 547 25.75 -9.85 -25.21
CA PRO A 547 25.82 -8.80 -24.21
C PRO A 547 25.06 -9.19 -22.94
N SER A 548 25.64 -8.95 -21.79
CA SER A 548 25.03 -9.09 -20.48
C SER A 548 24.27 -7.83 -20.07
N TRP A 549 24.51 -6.70 -20.73
CA TRP A 549 23.78 -5.47 -20.48
C TRP A 549 23.62 -4.61 -21.73
N CYS A 550 22.56 -3.80 -21.74
CA CYS A 550 22.38 -2.72 -22.70
C CYS A 550 21.96 -1.43 -21.97
N LEU A 551 22.52 -0.30 -22.39
CA LEU A 551 22.25 1.04 -21.87
C LEU A 551 21.56 1.84 -22.97
N LEU A 552 20.44 2.44 -22.63
CA LEU A 552 19.57 3.21 -23.51
C LEU A 552 19.49 4.65 -23.01
N GLY A 553 19.39 5.60 -23.92
CA GLY A 553 19.28 7.02 -23.62
C GLY A 553 18.35 7.70 -24.61
N TYR A 554 17.92 8.91 -24.29
CA TYR A 554 17.09 9.71 -25.21
C TYR A 554 17.95 10.65 -26.04
N ASP A 555 17.62 10.76 -27.33
CA ASP A 555 18.21 11.78 -28.18
C ASP A 555 17.84 13.21 -27.73
N ASN A 556 18.48 14.20 -28.34
CA ASN A 556 18.22 15.62 -28.07
C ASN A 556 17.08 16.20 -28.93
N GLY A 557 16.23 15.34 -29.51
CA GLY A 557 15.17 15.73 -30.43
C GLY A 557 14.00 16.49 -29.77
N ALA A 558 13.23 17.19 -30.61
CA ALA A 558 11.97 17.81 -30.18
C ALA A 558 10.97 16.77 -29.62
N THR A 559 11.00 15.55 -30.19
CA THR A 559 10.35 14.33 -29.70
C THR A 559 11.44 13.32 -29.34
N PRO A 560 11.82 13.20 -28.06
CA PRO A 560 12.98 12.39 -27.68
C PRO A 560 12.77 10.92 -27.99
N ALA A 561 13.60 10.35 -28.87
CA ALA A 561 13.55 8.94 -29.23
C ALA A 561 14.58 8.14 -28.43
N LEU A 562 14.21 6.92 -28.02
CA LEU A 562 15.09 6.02 -27.28
C LEU A 562 16.13 5.42 -28.23
N GLN A 563 17.40 5.50 -27.87
CA GLN A 563 18.53 4.99 -28.66
C GLN A 563 19.46 4.14 -27.78
N VAL A 564 20.20 3.23 -28.41
CA VAL A 564 21.21 2.44 -27.72
C VAL A 564 22.44 3.33 -27.49
N VAL A 565 22.76 3.58 -26.23
CA VAL A 565 23.97 4.31 -25.80
C VAL A 565 25.16 3.36 -25.73
N GLY A 566 24.94 2.11 -25.32
CA GLY A 566 25.99 1.10 -25.30
C GLY A 566 25.48 -0.30 -24.98
N THR A 567 26.33 -1.30 -25.21
CA THR A 567 26.12 -2.69 -24.82
C THR A 567 27.45 -3.29 -24.37
N GLY A 568 27.44 -4.20 -23.41
CA GLY A 568 28.66 -4.88 -22.97
C GLY A 568 28.41 -6.29 -22.47
N LYS A 569 29.50 -6.98 -22.14
CA LYS A 569 29.52 -8.44 -21.89
C LYS A 569 29.92 -8.78 -20.45
N GLY A 570 30.45 -7.82 -19.69
CA GLY A 570 30.81 -8.02 -18.30
C GLY A 570 29.70 -7.60 -17.35
N HIS A 571 30.05 -6.97 -16.25
CA HIS A 571 29.12 -6.61 -15.20
C HIS A 571 28.65 -5.15 -15.33
N ALA A 572 27.70 -4.74 -14.48
CA ALA A 572 27.10 -3.41 -14.56
C ALA A 572 28.12 -2.26 -14.43
N GLU A 573 29.27 -2.53 -13.81
CA GLU A 573 30.39 -1.60 -13.65
C GLU A 573 30.96 -1.11 -14.99
N GLU A 574 30.88 -1.92 -16.05
CA GLU A 574 31.32 -1.52 -17.40
C GLU A 574 30.48 -0.37 -17.97
N MET A 575 29.26 -0.16 -17.45
CA MET A 575 28.40 0.93 -17.87
C MET A 575 28.79 2.26 -17.23
N GLN A 576 29.50 2.26 -16.10
CA GLN A 576 29.78 3.48 -15.32
C GLN A 576 30.42 4.60 -16.15
N PRO A 577 31.39 4.34 -17.06
CA PRO A 577 31.98 5.39 -17.88
C PRO A 577 31.03 5.95 -18.95
N LEU A 578 29.94 5.24 -19.26
CA LEU A 578 28.92 5.65 -20.23
C LEU A 578 27.76 6.41 -19.57
N LEU A 579 27.72 6.48 -18.24
CA LEU A 579 26.69 7.20 -17.49
C LEU A 579 27.00 8.70 -17.48
N ASP A 580 26.36 9.42 -18.41
CA ASP A 580 26.51 10.87 -18.55
C ASP A 580 25.65 11.61 -17.50
N SER A 581 26.27 12.52 -16.73
CA SER A 581 25.58 13.33 -15.71
C SER A 581 24.60 14.34 -16.30
N SER A 582 24.67 14.62 -17.60
CA SER A 582 23.77 15.52 -18.32
C SER A 582 22.55 14.82 -18.93
N GLN A 583 22.46 13.48 -18.82
CA GLN A 583 21.41 12.68 -19.45
C GLN A 583 20.61 11.82 -18.46
N ILE A 584 19.44 11.38 -18.94
CA ILE A 584 18.64 10.32 -18.30
C ILE A 584 18.82 9.07 -19.16
N MET A 585 19.21 7.98 -18.50
CA MET A 585 19.52 6.71 -19.16
C MET A 585 18.83 5.55 -18.45
N TYR A 586 18.64 4.45 -19.17
CA TYR A 586 18.01 3.24 -18.67
C TYR A 586 18.82 2.03 -19.09
N ALA A 587 19.05 1.09 -18.18
CA ALA A 587 19.78 -0.12 -18.51
C ALA A 587 18.97 -1.38 -18.20
N LEU A 588 19.17 -2.40 -19.01
CA LEU A 588 18.77 -3.77 -18.73
C LEU A 588 20.04 -4.60 -18.53
N VAL A 589 20.14 -5.25 -17.38
CA VAL A 589 21.31 -6.06 -16.98
C VAL A 589 20.87 -7.48 -16.71
N ARG A 590 21.54 -8.44 -17.32
CA ARG A 590 21.43 -9.87 -17.06
C ARG A 590 22.38 -10.24 -15.93
N LEU A 591 21.84 -10.90 -14.92
CA LEU A 591 22.55 -11.33 -13.71
C LEU A 591 22.48 -12.84 -13.60
N THR A 592 23.58 -13.45 -13.21
CA THR A 592 23.64 -14.90 -12.95
C THR A 592 23.74 -15.10 -11.45
N GLN A 593 22.72 -15.72 -10.85
CA GLN A 593 22.66 -16.01 -9.43
C GLN A 593 22.81 -17.51 -9.18
N LEU A 594 23.76 -17.89 -8.32
CA LEU A 594 23.93 -19.26 -7.87
C LEU A 594 23.15 -19.45 -6.55
N VAL A 595 22.08 -20.24 -6.58
CA VAL A 595 21.29 -20.61 -5.40
C VAL A 595 21.33 -22.13 -5.26
N ASP A 596 21.78 -22.66 -4.13
CA ASP A 596 21.82 -24.10 -3.82
C ASP A 596 22.43 -24.98 -4.93
N ARG A 597 23.54 -24.51 -5.52
CA ARG A 597 24.27 -25.14 -6.66
C ARG A 597 23.52 -25.13 -8.00
N SER A 598 22.37 -24.47 -8.08
CA SER A 598 21.65 -24.18 -9.32
C SER A 598 21.93 -22.74 -9.78
N THR A 599 22.21 -22.54 -11.07
CA THR A 599 22.39 -21.20 -11.64
C THR A 599 21.05 -20.73 -12.22
N THR A 600 20.62 -19.54 -11.82
CA THR A 600 19.41 -18.91 -12.34
C THR A 600 19.76 -17.56 -12.96
N VAL A 601 19.12 -17.24 -14.08
CA VAL A 601 19.27 -15.96 -14.75
C VAL A 601 18.21 -15.00 -14.24
N LYS A 602 18.64 -13.81 -13.84
CA LYS A 602 17.79 -12.70 -13.40
C LYS A 602 18.06 -11.50 -14.28
N PHE A 603 17.11 -10.57 -14.32
CA PHE A 603 17.22 -9.34 -15.08
C PHE A 603 16.98 -8.17 -14.15
N ALA A 604 17.84 -7.17 -14.20
CA ALA A 604 17.70 -5.93 -13.45
C ALA A 604 17.44 -4.76 -14.39
N PHE A 605 16.53 -3.89 -13.97
CA PHE A 605 16.32 -2.58 -14.58
C PHE A 605 17.06 -1.52 -13.78
N ILE A 606 17.81 -0.64 -14.44
CA ILE A 606 18.46 0.51 -13.81
C ILE A 606 17.92 1.79 -14.44
N SER A 607 17.53 2.75 -13.61
CA SER A 607 17.17 4.11 -14.04
C SER A 607 18.23 5.08 -13.52
N TRP A 608 19.01 5.64 -14.45
CA TRP A 608 20.02 6.66 -14.20
C TRP A 608 19.46 8.06 -14.43
N VAL A 609 19.66 8.94 -13.46
CA VAL A 609 19.29 10.35 -13.56
C VAL A 609 20.52 11.19 -13.26
N GLY A 610 21.14 11.73 -14.29
CA GLY A 610 22.30 12.59 -14.12
C GLY A 610 21.97 13.88 -13.34
N ASP A 611 22.90 14.31 -12.50
CA ASP A 611 22.74 15.49 -11.65
C ASP A 611 22.62 16.79 -12.46
N ASP A 612 23.33 16.87 -13.60
CA ASP A 612 23.39 18.04 -14.48
C ASP A 612 22.24 18.13 -15.50
N VAL A 613 21.28 17.20 -15.48
CA VAL A 613 20.12 17.27 -16.37
C VAL A 613 19.25 18.47 -15.98
N ALA A 614 19.01 19.37 -16.92
CA ALA A 614 18.18 20.56 -16.70
C ALA A 614 16.77 20.18 -16.16
N PRO A 615 16.18 20.94 -15.20
CA PRO A 615 14.89 20.60 -14.59
C PRO A 615 13.75 20.35 -15.59
N MET A 616 13.68 21.16 -16.65
CA MET A 616 12.68 21.01 -17.72
C MET A 616 12.86 19.70 -18.51
N ARG A 617 14.11 19.27 -18.69
CA ARG A 617 14.44 18.00 -19.35
C ARG A 617 14.16 16.80 -18.43
N LYS A 618 14.45 16.91 -17.13
CA LYS A 618 14.04 15.92 -16.12
C LYS A 618 12.52 15.72 -16.13
N ALA A 619 11.76 16.82 -16.15
CA ALA A 619 10.29 16.76 -16.24
C ALA A 619 9.81 16.10 -17.53
N LYS A 620 10.36 16.49 -18.70
CA LYS A 620 9.96 15.94 -20.01
C LYS A 620 10.27 14.45 -20.15
N LEU A 621 11.42 13.97 -19.67
CA LEU A 621 11.81 12.57 -19.80
C LEU A 621 11.22 11.68 -18.70
N SER A 622 10.77 12.28 -17.58
CA SER A 622 10.07 11.53 -16.51
C SER A 622 8.74 10.92 -16.97
N THR A 623 8.08 11.52 -17.98
CA THR A 623 6.84 10.98 -18.57
C THR A 623 7.10 9.76 -19.44
N LEU A 624 8.28 9.66 -20.05
CA LEU A 624 8.67 8.55 -20.94
C LEU A 624 9.28 7.36 -20.19
N ARG A 625 9.55 7.50 -18.88
CA ARG A 625 10.08 6.41 -18.05
C ARG A 625 9.22 5.15 -18.07
N GLY A 626 7.90 5.31 -18.04
CA GLY A 626 6.98 4.16 -18.06
C GLY A 626 7.08 3.36 -19.36
N GLU A 627 7.25 4.06 -20.49
CA GLU A 627 7.47 3.46 -21.80
C GLU A 627 8.81 2.72 -21.85
N ALA A 628 9.90 3.36 -21.40
CA ALA A 628 11.21 2.72 -21.32
C ALA A 628 11.21 1.48 -20.41
N ALA A 629 10.56 1.55 -19.26
CA ALA A 629 10.40 0.40 -18.35
C ALA A 629 9.58 -0.72 -18.99
N SER A 630 8.48 -0.40 -19.69
CA SER A 630 7.66 -1.39 -20.42
C SER A 630 8.44 -2.05 -21.55
N ILE A 631 9.29 -1.31 -22.26
CA ILE A 631 10.17 -1.82 -23.32
C ILE A 631 11.20 -2.80 -22.73
N LEU A 632 11.73 -2.48 -21.55
CA LEU A 632 12.75 -3.27 -20.86
C LEU A 632 12.16 -4.41 -20.02
N ALA A 633 10.85 -4.52 -19.81
CA ALA A 633 10.19 -5.59 -19.06
C ALA A 633 10.18 -6.94 -19.81
N PRO A 634 10.13 -8.09 -19.09
CA PRO A 634 10.04 -8.26 -17.64
C PRO A 634 11.40 -8.26 -16.91
N VAL A 635 11.45 -7.72 -15.70
CA VAL A 635 12.64 -7.67 -14.83
C VAL A 635 12.34 -8.26 -13.44
N HIS A 636 13.39 -8.65 -12.72
CA HIS A 636 13.33 -9.30 -11.41
C HIS A 636 13.69 -8.35 -10.26
N THR A 637 14.48 -7.32 -10.53
CA THR A 637 14.83 -6.28 -9.56
C THR A 637 15.01 -4.94 -10.27
N GLU A 638 14.93 -3.84 -9.53
CA GLU A 638 14.99 -2.49 -10.08
C GLU A 638 15.84 -1.57 -9.20
N LEU A 639 16.81 -0.90 -9.81
CA LEU A 639 17.61 0.14 -9.17
C LEU A 639 17.19 1.50 -9.76
N LEU A 640 16.40 2.25 -8.99
CA LEU A 640 15.69 3.42 -9.50
C LEU A 640 16.34 4.73 -9.06
N ASN A 641 16.31 5.74 -9.93
CA ASN A 641 16.79 7.10 -9.65
C ASN A 641 18.24 7.16 -9.17
N VAL A 642 19.11 6.36 -9.79
CA VAL A 642 20.53 6.36 -9.45
C VAL A 642 21.19 7.63 -9.97
N THR A 643 21.87 8.34 -9.09
CA THR A 643 22.61 9.58 -9.40
C THR A 643 24.12 9.41 -9.28
N SER A 644 24.59 8.35 -8.60
CA SER A 644 26.00 8.03 -8.41
C SER A 644 26.39 6.79 -9.21
N ALA A 645 27.38 6.92 -10.11
CA ALA A 645 27.81 5.81 -10.95
C ALA A 645 28.35 4.62 -10.12
N ALA A 646 28.89 4.90 -8.92
CA ALA A 646 29.38 3.87 -8.00
C ALA A 646 28.27 2.92 -7.51
N ASP A 647 27.02 3.39 -7.47
CA ASP A 647 25.87 2.58 -7.06
C ASP A 647 25.43 1.61 -8.17
N VAL A 648 25.87 1.85 -9.42
CA VAL A 648 25.68 0.94 -10.56
C VAL A 648 26.76 -0.14 -10.53
N SER A 649 26.55 -1.14 -9.66
CA SER A 649 27.45 -2.28 -9.49
C SER A 649 26.71 -3.60 -9.38
N ASN A 650 27.33 -4.68 -9.83
CA ASN A 650 26.80 -6.04 -9.74
C ASN A 650 26.52 -6.45 -8.29
N SER A 651 27.39 -6.04 -7.36
CA SER A 651 27.19 -6.31 -5.93
C SER A 651 25.93 -5.67 -5.36
N THR A 652 25.59 -4.45 -5.80
CA THR A 652 24.37 -3.74 -5.39
C THR A 652 23.13 -4.43 -5.96
N LEU A 653 23.16 -4.79 -7.24
CA LEU A 653 22.07 -5.51 -7.89
C LEU A 653 21.83 -6.91 -7.29
N MET A 654 22.90 -7.64 -6.96
CA MET A 654 22.81 -8.96 -6.32
C MET A 654 22.26 -8.87 -4.90
N ARG A 655 22.69 -7.87 -4.11
CA ARG A 655 22.11 -7.63 -2.78
C ARG A 655 20.61 -7.35 -2.86
N GLN A 656 20.18 -6.59 -3.87
CA GLN A 656 18.77 -6.25 -4.05
C GLN A 656 17.94 -7.44 -4.54
N LEU A 657 18.52 -8.34 -5.32
CA LEU A 657 17.91 -9.63 -5.66
C LEU A 657 17.79 -10.54 -4.43
N GLU A 658 18.82 -10.66 -3.60
CA GLU A 658 18.79 -11.50 -2.40
C GLU A 658 17.77 -11.01 -1.36
N GLY A 659 17.67 -9.70 -1.17
CA GLY A 659 16.63 -9.10 -0.30
C GLY A 659 15.20 -9.35 -0.78
N SER A 660 14.99 -9.63 -2.07
CA SER A 660 13.69 -9.98 -2.63
C SER A 660 13.33 -11.48 -2.51
N VAL A 661 14.31 -12.35 -2.22
CA VAL A 661 14.10 -13.81 -2.09
C VAL A 661 13.77 -14.22 -0.65
N SER A 662 14.11 -13.41 0.36
CA SER A 662 13.79 -13.68 1.77
C SER A 662 12.31 -13.42 2.14
N ILE A 663 11.46 -13.12 1.17
CA ILE A 663 10.02 -12.93 1.32
C ILE A 663 9.32 -13.88 0.33
N ASN A 664 9.32 -15.17 0.64
CA ASN A 664 8.38 -16.15 0.09
C ASN A 664 8.24 -17.33 1.05
#